data_AF-A0A8J3XJY9-F1
#
_entry.id   AF-A0A8J3XJY9-F1
#
_cell.length_a   1.000
_cell.length_b   1.000
_cell.length_c   1.000
_cell.angle_alpha   90.00
_cell.angle_beta   90.00
_cell.angle_gamma   90.00
#
_symmetry.space_group_name_H-M   'P 1'
#
loop_
_entity.id
_entity.type
_entity.pdbx_description
1 polymer ?
#
loop_
_entity_poly.entity_id
_entity_poly.type
_entity_poly.pdbx_seq_one_letter_code
_entity_poly.pdbx_strand_id
1 'polypeptide(L)'
;MMRPRPHGVVFAATVLLMAGAVHAGGAAAGTSPARAATAVDAPPVGPTEGQASELARSSGRRVEVLPLRTENRQVFANADGSFTSETAALPERVRRGGAWVDVDTTLEFAADGTVRPVAAPLSLSFSGGGTAPLATIGDGKRSVATTWPGTLPRPVLDEDTATYASVLPGVDLQVTASVLGYSEVLVVKTREAAANPALARLTFGTRGTGVSVRETEAGGLSAVDADGTAVFHSPAPRMWDSSGRVLARPLTTQAKVDGRQAVMGVEAAKEAVVLTPDTRLLNGPDTTYPVYLDPQWSGSKQAWTYVDRAFPDQEYWNSTHMPEAGNYGSGIKRSFFRMDSDNVNGKHILKATFRITQSKSWGCTDSPQAVQLWLTGGITKSTNWSHQPSWMDSLGSVSSDAGYSSSCPAKGVEFDVTGTIVKAAKGGWANTTFGLRDYDDTGSSTWGWKGFTNSPKLVVDYNTPPVAPSGVGTYPGTPCVTGAARPYVNAGDAQSPLQLKAKIYDPDKADDGVRAEFVMNHYDSTAGAWEEITSTLPGGGKTAYKYTTAATDHAITLTNLVDGETYSYKVKAYDGTDSSAWSTWCEFTVDTVDPATLPEVSSADYPADTPDDWRGGVGLTGAFTFAAGDGETDVSAFRFALEEPALATPATQVTIPAGQTSVTVPVAPRHDWLNTLYVFPVDRAGNVGKTPAVYSFYVKAGADPVGQWRMDETAGGVAADSAPTPHPLTLAGGTGWTGGRVGGAVHVDGSTGYGSTSGPVVHTDRGLSVSAWVRLADTTKNSTVASQSGVHGSGFQLYYSSAYKRWIFNKYDADTDTEITIRALSDSEPQANVWTHLTGVYDAPAKQIRLYVNGKLQSAPAAYPYTPWDATGPLQLGRMKWRSHFIENFAGDIDDVRVWDRILSDDPRTVNDPALGNEIAAMAKQPPGPLGRWTFDEGTGTTAAGADGGAAAKLATGAAWSDDGVDGGAVLSLDGVKGYAFTSSAAVRTDHSYAVSAWVRLAGDDTCALPARVMSVLGQDGVRNSGFYLSYRIYTENGVKVSRWGFSTASDDTDSEAMTVAKSAEPIDCSAINGWTHLAGVYDEVAKEIRLYVNGQLSDRRPSTGWHAAGGLQIGRVKYRGSYADYFAGDVDDVRVYTGTLTDRQVLDLAMNLPIEG
;
A
#
# COMPACT_ATOMS: atom_id res chain seq x y z
N MET A 1 -3.81 -48.94 25.10
CA MET A 1 -2.47 -49.25 25.68
C MET A 1 -1.40 -48.81 24.68
N MET A 2 -0.48 -47.94 25.14
CA MET A 2 0.89 -47.63 24.65
C MET A 2 1.12 -47.45 23.12
N ARG A 3 1.26 -46.22 22.60
CA ARG A 3 2.47 -45.35 22.45
C ARG A 3 3.67 -46.01 21.76
N PRO A 4 4.27 -45.32 20.76
CA PRO A 4 5.48 -44.54 21.04
C PRO A 4 5.51 -43.11 20.44
N ARG A 5 6.43 -42.30 20.97
CA ARG A 5 6.69 -40.87 20.74
C ARG A 5 7.70 -40.65 19.59
N PRO A 6 7.73 -39.46 18.94
CA PRO A 6 8.93 -38.96 18.27
C PRO A 6 9.70 -37.95 19.15
N HIS A 7 11.03 -38.00 19.02
CA HIS A 7 12.00 -37.12 19.65
C HIS A 7 12.13 -35.80 18.87
N GLY A 8 12.26 -34.68 19.60
CA GLY A 8 12.57 -33.36 19.05
C GLY A 8 14.07 -33.15 18.81
N VAL A 9 14.38 -32.32 17.82
CA VAL A 9 15.70 -31.69 17.64
C VAL A 9 15.48 -30.20 17.35
N VAL A 10 16.25 -29.42 18.09
CA VAL A 10 16.34 -27.95 18.16
C VAL A 10 17.02 -27.39 16.91
N PHE A 11 16.50 -26.29 16.34
CA PHE A 11 17.27 -25.43 15.42
C PHE A 11 17.42 -24.02 16.02
N ALA A 12 18.68 -23.63 16.13
CA ALA A 12 19.17 -22.37 16.67
C ALA A 12 19.15 -21.26 15.61
N ALA A 13 18.74 -20.06 15.99
CA ALA A 13 18.96 -18.84 15.22
C ALA A 13 20.25 -18.16 15.69
N THR A 14 21.20 -17.99 14.78
CA THR A 14 22.50 -17.35 15.04
C THR A 14 22.41 -15.88 14.65
N VAL A 15 22.65 -14.99 15.61
CA VAL A 15 22.84 -13.54 15.42
C VAL A 15 24.31 -13.29 15.12
N LEU A 16 24.62 -12.65 13.98
CA LEU A 16 25.98 -12.21 13.66
C LEU A 16 26.16 -10.72 14.02
N LEU A 17 27.07 -10.47 14.98
CA LEU A 17 27.66 -9.17 15.25
C LEU A 17 28.68 -8.78 14.18
N MET A 18 28.76 -7.49 13.85
CA MET A 18 29.92 -6.86 13.22
C MET A 18 30.28 -5.58 14.00
N ALA A 19 31.36 -5.63 14.78
CA ALA A 19 32.22 -4.49 15.14
C ALA A 19 33.33 -4.41 14.07
N GLY A 20 33.97 -3.31 13.68
CA GLY A 20 34.13 -1.95 14.19
C GLY A 20 35.52 -1.50 13.68
N ALA A 21 35.67 -0.27 13.20
CA ALA A 21 36.99 0.32 12.90
C ALA A 21 37.04 1.78 13.39
N VAL A 22 38.00 2.01 14.27
CA VAL A 22 38.33 3.22 15.03
C VAL A 22 39.10 4.20 14.16
N HIS A 23 38.99 5.52 14.38
CA HIS A 23 40.11 6.48 14.35
C HIS A 23 39.87 7.67 15.33
N ALA A 24 40.96 8.09 15.96
CA ALA A 24 41.18 9.07 17.05
C ALA A 24 40.47 10.44 16.88
N GLY A 25 40.16 11.25 17.90
CA GLY A 25 40.80 11.47 19.21
C GLY A 25 41.39 12.90 19.27
N GLY A 26 40.75 13.80 20.02
CA GLY A 26 41.24 15.17 20.28
C GLY A 26 40.38 15.89 21.31
N ALA A 27 40.94 16.13 22.50
CA ALA A 27 40.27 16.55 23.73
C ALA A 27 40.18 18.08 23.92
N ALA A 28 39.20 18.55 24.72
CA ALA A 28 39.47 19.49 25.83
C ALA A 28 38.24 19.74 26.75
N ALA A 29 38.45 19.46 28.04
CA ALA A 29 38.05 20.24 29.23
C ALA A 29 36.56 20.50 29.58
N GLY A 30 36.00 19.56 30.34
CA GLY A 30 35.30 19.70 31.64
C GLY A 30 34.56 20.99 32.05
N THR A 31 33.25 20.83 32.28
CA THR A 31 32.47 21.53 33.31
C THR A 31 31.50 20.54 33.99
N SER A 32 31.30 20.72 35.31
CA SER A 32 30.61 19.83 36.26
C SER A 32 29.22 19.30 35.81
N PRO A 33 28.80 18.11 36.28
CA PRO A 33 27.50 17.55 35.93
C PRO A 33 26.38 18.36 36.58
N ALA A 34 25.56 19.01 35.76
CA ALA A 34 24.25 19.49 36.17
C ALA A 34 23.37 18.27 36.50
N ARG A 35 22.70 18.37 37.64
CA ARG A 35 21.76 17.39 38.19
C ARG A 35 20.68 17.08 37.16
N ALA A 36 20.73 15.89 36.54
CA ALA A 36 19.68 15.40 35.66
C ALA A 36 18.37 15.26 36.48
N ALA A 37 17.38 16.09 36.15
CA ALA A 37 16.01 15.87 36.55
C ALA A 37 15.53 14.56 35.88
N THR A 38 15.01 13.64 36.68
CA THR A 38 14.39 12.40 36.21
C THR A 38 13.23 12.73 35.27
N ALA A 39 13.34 12.33 34.00
CA ALA A 39 12.26 12.42 33.03
C ALA A 39 11.05 11.62 33.53
N VAL A 40 9.92 12.28 33.73
CA VAL A 40 8.63 11.64 33.97
C VAL A 40 8.21 11.00 32.65
N ASP A 41 8.01 9.68 32.66
CA ASP A 41 7.66 8.86 31.50
C ASP A 41 6.36 9.37 30.86
N ALA A 42 6.45 10.03 29.69
CA ALA A 42 5.30 10.59 29.00
C ALA A 42 4.28 9.47 28.67
N PRO A 43 2.96 9.73 28.77
CA PRO A 43 1.97 8.72 28.43
C PRO A 43 2.17 8.24 26.98
N PRO A 44 1.94 6.94 26.69
CA PRO A 44 2.06 6.43 25.34
C PRO A 44 1.08 7.17 24.41
N VAL A 45 1.43 7.28 23.13
CA VAL A 45 0.61 7.97 22.12
C VAL A 45 0.14 6.99 21.04
N GLY A 46 -1.14 7.07 20.69
CA GLY A 46 -1.77 6.34 19.59
C GLY A 46 -1.98 7.25 18.37
N PRO A 47 -1.66 6.80 17.14
CA PRO A 47 -1.94 7.57 15.92
C PRO A 47 -3.43 7.70 15.60
N THR A 48 -4.27 6.85 16.17
CA THR A 48 -5.74 6.80 15.99
C THR A 48 -6.42 6.45 17.31
N GLU A 49 -7.73 6.70 17.44
CA GLU A 49 -8.54 6.30 18.61
C GLU A 49 -8.50 4.79 18.85
N GLY A 50 -8.62 3.99 17.77
CA GLY A 50 -8.56 2.52 17.86
C GLY A 50 -7.21 2.01 18.37
N GLN A 51 -6.09 2.52 17.84
CA GLN A 51 -4.76 2.14 18.30
C GLN A 51 -4.47 2.61 19.72
N ALA A 52 -4.96 3.80 20.10
CA ALA A 52 -4.84 4.28 21.47
C ALA A 52 -5.58 3.35 22.44
N SER A 53 -6.79 2.91 22.08
CA SER A 53 -7.61 2.00 22.88
C SER A 53 -6.97 0.62 23.05
N GLU A 54 -6.39 0.07 21.99
CA GLU A 54 -5.64 -1.20 22.04
C GLU A 54 -4.42 -1.11 22.95
N LEU A 55 -3.62 -0.06 22.80
CA LEU A 55 -2.43 0.15 23.64
C LEU A 55 -2.82 0.43 25.09
N ALA A 56 -3.93 1.12 25.34
CA ALA A 56 -4.36 1.46 26.69
C ALA A 56 -4.73 0.24 27.51
N ARG A 57 -5.43 -0.69 26.88
CA ARG A 57 -5.82 -1.96 27.49
C ARG A 57 -4.65 -2.91 27.66
N SER A 58 -3.84 -3.11 26.62
CA SER A 58 -2.69 -4.02 26.67
C SER A 58 -1.63 -3.57 27.68
N SER A 59 -1.45 -2.26 27.86
CA SER A 59 -0.55 -1.70 28.87
C SER A 59 -1.20 -1.53 30.25
N GLY A 60 -2.53 -1.58 30.35
CA GLY A 60 -3.31 -1.21 31.54
C GLY A 60 -3.18 0.28 31.93
N ARG A 61 -2.60 1.12 31.07
CA ARG A 61 -2.38 2.56 31.28
C ARG A 61 -3.18 3.34 30.24
N ARG A 62 -3.70 4.52 30.57
CA ARG A 62 -4.34 5.37 29.56
C ARG A 62 -3.34 5.77 28.45
N VAL A 63 -3.82 5.89 27.21
CA VAL A 63 -3.01 6.23 26.04
C VAL A 63 -3.62 7.42 25.32
N GLU A 64 -2.79 8.39 24.96
CA GLU A 64 -3.29 9.61 24.33
C GLU A 64 -3.61 9.40 22.85
N VAL A 65 -4.74 9.94 22.41
CA VAL A 65 -5.14 10.02 21.01
C VAL A 65 -4.51 11.26 20.39
N LEU A 66 -3.33 11.10 19.79
CA LEU A 66 -2.52 12.24 19.34
C LEU A 66 -3.24 13.18 18.34
N PRO A 67 -4.07 12.70 17.38
CA PRO A 67 -4.81 13.58 16.48
C PRO A 67 -5.81 14.53 17.17
N LEU A 68 -6.25 14.21 18.39
CA LEU A 68 -7.21 15.02 19.14
C LEU A 68 -6.56 16.04 20.09
N ARG A 69 -5.21 16.05 20.14
CA ARG A 69 -4.44 17.00 20.95
C ARG A 69 -4.53 18.42 20.38
N THR A 70 -4.83 19.39 21.24
CA THR A 70 -4.78 20.83 20.94
C THR A 70 -3.88 21.56 21.96
N GLU A 71 -3.76 22.88 21.81
CA GLU A 71 -3.03 23.75 22.75
C GLU A 71 -3.55 23.64 24.20
N ASN A 72 -4.85 23.35 24.36
CA ASN A 72 -5.54 23.29 25.63
C ASN A 72 -6.17 21.93 25.95
N ARG A 73 -6.15 20.95 25.04
CA ARG A 73 -6.86 19.67 25.20
C ARG A 73 -5.99 18.44 24.90
N GLN A 74 -6.21 17.39 25.68
CA GLN A 74 -5.75 16.03 25.39
C GLN A 74 -6.92 15.07 25.55
N VAL A 75 -6.97 14.02 24.72
CA VAL A 75 -7.96 12.95 24.82
C VAL A 75 -7.22 11.64 24.98
N PHE A 76 -7.65 10.82 25.93
CA PHE A 76 -7.04 9.55 26.26
C PHE A 76 -8.05 8.41 26.09
N ALA A 77 -7.62 7.30 25.52
CA ALA A 77 -8.34 6.05 25.62
C ALA A 77 -7.97 5.36 26.94
N ASN A 78 -8.97 4.81 27.63
CA ASN A 78 -8.82 4.12 28.91
C ASN A 78 -8.84 2.60 28.72
N ALA A 79 -8.27 1.87 29.68
CA ALA A 79 -8.19 0.42 29.64
C ALA A 79 -9.57 -0.27 29.70
N ASP A 80 -10.59 0.41 30.23
CA ASP A 80 -11.98 -0.07 30.32
C ASP A 80 -12.83 0.23 29.06
N GLY A 81 -12.21 0.79 28.01
CA GLY A 81 -12.89 1.12 26.76
C GLY A 81 -13.65 2.46 26.76
N SER A 82 -13.58 3.24 27.85
CA SER A 82 -14.03 4.63 27.85
C SER A 82 -12.94 5.58 27.34
N PHE A 83 -13.30 6.84 27.10
CA PHE A 83 -12.36 7.91 26.78
C PHE A 83 -12.40 9.00 27.84
N THR A 84 -11.25 9.62 28.11
CA THR A 84 -11.13 10.80 28.97
C THR A 84 -10.66 12.00 28.17
N SER A 85 -11.45 13.08 28.15
CA SER A 85 -11.01 14.40 27.67
C SER A 85 -10.51 15.26 28.84
N GLU A 86 -9.30 15.80 28.74
CA GLU A 86 -8.77 16.80 29.66
C GLU A 86 -8.61 18.15 28.93
N THR A 87 -9.40 19.15 29.33
CA THR A 87 -9.42 20.50 28.73
C THR A 87 -8.98 21.55 29.75
N ALA A 88 -7.90 22.26 29.49
CA ALA A 88 -7.39 23.36 30.31
C ALA A 88 -7.98 24.73 29.90
N ALA A 89 -8.09 25.66 30.86
CA ALA A 89 -8.52 27.03 30.58
C ALA A 89 -7.46 27.86 29.85
N LEU A 90 -6.18 27.51 30.01
CA LEU A 90 -5.05 28.15 29.35
C LEU A 90 -4.30 27.15 28.47
N PRO A 91 -3.63 27.62 27.38
CA PRO A 91 -2.72 26.78 26.62
C PRO A 91 -1.63 26.18 27.52
N GLU A 92 -1.50 24.85 27.50
CA GLU A 92 -0.42 24.13 28.20
C GLU A 92 0.67 23.67 27.23
N ARG A 93 0.40 23.68 25.93
CA ARG A 93 1.31 23.22 24.87
C ARG A 93 1.15 24.02 23.58
N VAL A 94 2.21 24.05 22.78
CA VAL A 94 2.29 24.79 21.51
C VAL A 94 3.01 23.98 20.44
N ARG A 95 2.75 24.28 19.17
CA ARG A 95 3.40 23.58 18.06
C ARG A 95 4.69 24.30 17.64
N ARG A 96 5.83 23.61 17.70
CA ARG A 96 7.16 24.09 17.28
C ARG A 96 7.81 23.05 16.38
N GLY A 97 8.29 23.46 15.20
CA GLY A 97 8.97 22.55 14.26
C GLY A 97 8.12 21.33 13.83
N GLY A 98 6.79 21.44 13.83
CA GLY A 98 5.87 20.34 13.53
C GLY A 98 5.47 19.48 14.73
N ALA A 99 6.14 19.59 15.87
CA ALA A 99 5.90 18.83 17.10
C ALA A 99 5.18 19.67 18.18
N TRP A 100 4.47 19.01 19.09
CA TRP A 100 3.91 19.63 20.30
C TRP A 100 4.98 19.68 21.40
N VAL A 101 5.20 20.86 21.97
CA VAL A 101 6.04 21.07 23.15
C VAL A 101 5.24 21.79 24.23
N ASP A 102 5.57 21.56 25.49
CA ASP A 102 4.93 22.27 26.60
C ASP A 102 5.24 23.77 26.54
N VAL A 103 4.33 24.58 27.06
CA VAL A 103 4.56 26.03 27.19
C VAL A 103 5.67 26.27 28.21
N ASP A 104 6.69 27.02 27.79
CA ASP A 104 7.84 27.43 28.59
C ASP A 104 8.10 28.93 28.38
N THR A 105 7.81 29.72 29.40
CA THR A 105 7.96 31.18 29.37
C THR A 105 9.36 31.66 29.74
N THR A 106 10.30 30.76 30.05
CA THR A 106 11.71 31.09 30.33
C THR A 106 12.30 31.88 29.16
N LEU A 107 12.92 33.02 29.45
CA LEU A 107 13.48 33.92 28.44
C LEU A 107 14.92 33.54 28.06
N GLU A 108 15.19 33.56 26.77
CA GLU A 108 16.52 33.37 26.20
C GLU A 108 16.85 34.42 25.13
N PHE A 109 18.14 34.66 24.89
CA PHE A 109 18.60 35.47 23.76
C PHE A 109 18.52 34.64 22.48
N ALA A 110 17.69 35.08 21.53
CA ALA A 110 17.61 34.52 20.20
C ALA A 110 18.82 34.92 19.33
N ALA A 111 19.05 34.18 18.24
CA ALA A 111 20.18 34.41 17.34
C ALA A 111 20.16 35.79 16.65
N ASP A 112 18.99 36.40 16.51
CA ASP A 112 18.80 37.76 15.96
C ASP A 112 19.07 38.87 17.00
N GLY A 113 19.47 38.50 18.22
CA GLY A 113 19.77 39.42 19.32
C GLY A 113 18.55 39.85 20.12
N THR A 114 17.33 39.41 19.78
CA THR A 114 16.13 39.65 20.60
C THR A 114 16.04 38.67 21.77
N VAL A 115 15.22 38.98 22.77
CA VAL A 115 14.93 38.08 23.90
C VAL A 115 13.55 37.47 23.69
N ARG A 116 13.39 36.15 23.83
CA ARG A 116 12.11 35.45 23.58
C ARG A 116 11.88 34.33 24.60
N PRO A 117 10.62 33.99 24.92
CA PRO A 117 10.33 32.77 25.66
C PRO A 117 10.68 31.53 24.83
N VAL A 118 11.16 30.46 25.48
CA VAL A 118 11.50 29.17 24.86
C VAL A 118 10.33 28.61 24.06
N ALA A 119 9.11 28.64 24.62
CA ALA A 119 7.90 28.18 23.95
C ALA A 119 6.63 28.90 24.49
N ALA A 120 6.16 29.94 23.80
CA ALA A 120 4.88 30.60 24.10
C ALA A 120 3.84 30.42 22.97
N PRO A 121 2.53 30.45 23.29
CA PRO A 121 1.44 30.35 22.30
C PRO A 121 1.27 31.63 21.49
N LEU A 122 1.62 32.78 22.07
CA LEU A 122 1.74 34.04 21.37
C LEU A 122 3.19 34.26 20.93
N SER A 123 3.35 34.98 19.81
CA SER A 123 4.66 35.46 19.36
C SER A 123 5.09 36.63 20.24
N LEU A 124 5.91 36.33 21.25
CA LEU A 124 6.49 37.32 22.16
C LEU A 124 7.97 37.55 21.84
N SER A 125 8.39 38.82 21.83
CA SER A 125 9.80 39.20 21.68
C SER A 125 10.08 40.49 22.43
N PHE A 126 11.16 40.53 23.19
CA PHE A 126 11.66 41.69 23.92
C PHE A 126 13.01 42.16 23.36
N SER A 127 13.38 43.41 23.66
CA SER A 127 14.63 44.02 23.18
C SER A 127 15.87 43.33 23.76
N GLY A 128 16.91 43.15 22.93
CA GLY A 128 18.25 42.80 23.44
C GLY A 128 19.03 44.01 24.00
N GLY A 129 18.42 45.20 23.99
CA GLY A 129 19.07 46.50 24.19
C GLY A 129 19.18 47.31 22.88
N GLY A 130 19.66 48.55 22.97
CA GLY A 130 19.75 49.47 21.84
C GLY A 130 18.44 50.21 21.55
N THR A 131 18.14 50.44 20.27
CA THR A 131 16.95 51.19 19.80
C THR A 131 15.84 50.28 19.24
N ALA A 132 16.00 48.95 19.35
CA ALA A 132 14.96 48.00 18.96
C ALA A 132 13.71 48.17 19.83
N PRO A 133 12.51 47.78 19.32
CA PRO A 133 11.29 47.80 20.11
C PRO A 133 11.47 47.09 21.46
N LEU A 134 10.94 47.70 22.52
CA LEU A 134 11.00 47.18 23.89
C LEU A 134 10.35 45.79 23.97
N ALA A 135 9.14 45.67 23.43
CA ALA A 135 8.36 44.44 23.43
C ALA A 135 7.47 44.36 22.19
N THR A 136 7.23 43.15 21.69
CA THR A 136 6.30 42.84 20.61
C THR A 136 5.46 41.63 21.01
N ILE A 137 4.13 41.75 20.87
CA ILE A 137 3.16 40.67 21.04
C ILE A 137 2.43 40.43 19.72
N GLY A 138 2.27 39.16 19.32
CA GLY A 138 1.62 38.79 18.07
C GLY A 138 0.94 37.42 18.09
N ASP A 139 0.01 37.19 17.16
CA ASP A 139 -0.71 35.91 16.96
C ASP A 139 -0.31 35.19 15.66
N GLY A 140 0.80 35.62 15.04
CA GLY A 140 1.32 35.14 13.76
C GLY A 140 0.81 35.91 12.53
N LYS A 141 -0.34 36.58 12.61
CA LYS A 141 -0.89 37.42 11.52
C LYS A 141 -0.92 38.91 11.88
N ARG A 142 -1.07 39.22 13.16
CA ARG A 142 -1.24 40.56 13.71
C ARG A 142 -0.27 40.77 14.87
N SER A 143 0.15 42.02 15.12
CA SER A 143 1.05 42.32 16.23
C SER A 143 0.97 43.76 16.73
N VAL A 144 1.36 43.98 17.99
CA VAL A 144 1.62 45.30 18.59
C VAL A 144 3.06 45.33 19.06
N ALA A 145 3.82 46.33 18.62
CA ALA A 145 5.17 46.61 19.09
C ALA A 145 5.20 47.90 19.90
N THR A 146 5.78 47.85 21.10
CA THR A 146 5.99 48.96 22.02
C THR A 146 7.46 49.36 22.00
N THR A 147 7.79 50.65 21.92
CA THR A 147 9.17 51.16 21.92
C THR A 147 9.43 52.06 23.13
N TRP A 148 10.64 51.98 23.67
CA TRP A 148 11.12 52.89 24.70
C TRP A 148 11.62 54.21 24.08
N PRO A 149 11.35 55.39 24.67
CA PRO A 149 11.73 56.69 24.10
C PRO A 149 13.25 56.97 24.08
N GLY A 150 14.06 56.18 24.79
CA GLY A 150 15.52 56.26 24.77
C GLY A 150 16.19 54.96 24.32
N THR A 151 17.51 54.88 24.48
CA THR A 151 18.27 53.64 24.24
C THR A 151 18.13 52.70 25.44
N LEU A 152 17.74 51.44 25.19
CA LEU A 152 17.67 50.41 26.23
C LEU A 152 19.07 49.82 26.51
N PRO A 153 19.44 49.58 27.77
CA PRO A 153 20.61 48.77 28.10
C PRO A 153 20.37 47.31 27.70
N ARG A 154 21.41 46.48 27.69
CA ARG A 154 21.23 45.03 27.55
C ARG A 154 20.55 44.48 28.83
N PRO A 155 19.47 43.68 28.72
CA PRO A 155 18.78 43.17 29.90
C PRO A 155 19.52 42.00 30.55
N VAL A 156 19.28 41.83 31.86
CA VAL A 156 19.59 40.60 32.61
C VAL A 156 18.34 39.73 32.64
N LEU A 157 18.45 38.45 32.28
CA LEU A 157 17.34 37.50 32.26
C LEU A 157 17.30 36.70 33.56
N ASP A 158 16.12 36.58 34.15
CA ASP A 158 15.83 35.74 35.31
C ASP A 158 14.49 35.04 35.07
N GLU A 159 14.53 33.73 34.83
CA GLU A 159 13.38 32.92 34.38
C GLU A 159 12.58 33.60 33.25
N ASP A 160 11.36 34.03 33.51
CA ASP A 160 10.45 34.67 32.56
C ASP A 160 10.60 36.20 32.48
N THR A 161 11.57 36.78 33.20
CA THR A 161 11.71 38.23 33.40
C THR A 161 13.01 38.78 32.80
N ALA A 162 12.91 39.84 32.00
CA ALA A 162 14.04 40.63 31.48
C ALA A 162 14.13 41.98 32.21
N THR A 163 15.24 42.22 32.93
CA THR A 163 15.48 43.48 33.67
C THR A 163 16.48 44.38 32.95
N TYR A 164 16.03 45.57 32.54
CA TYR A 164 16.81 46.65 31.94
C TYR A 164 17.18 47.66 33.04
N ALA A 165 18.45 47.65 33.46
CA ALA A 165 18.89 48.46 34.60
C ALA A 165 19.13 49.93 34.21
N SER A 166 18.66 50.87 35.05
CA SER A 166 18.90 52.32 34.87
C SER A 166 18.41 52.88 33.53
N VAL A 167 17.22 52.51 33.07
CA VAL A 167 16.59 53.10 31.87
C VAL A 167 16.33 54.60 32.03
N LEU A 168 16.18 55.05 33.27
CA LEU A 168 16.37 56.43 33.72
C LEU A 168 17.26 56.38 34.98
N PRO A 169 17.95 57.48 35.36
CA PRO A 169 18.70 57.53 36.62
C PRO A 169 17.87 57.06 37.82
N GLY A 170 18.25 55.92 38.42
CA GLY A 170 17.55 55.33 39.57
C GLY A 170 16.26 54.57 39.26
N VAL A 171 15.95 54.29 38.00
CA VAL A 171 14.74 53.56 37.55
C VAL A 171 15.14 52.36 36.68
N ASP A 172 14.70 51.16 37.06
CA ASP A 172 14.83 49.96 36.21
C ASP A 172 13.51 49.68 35.49
N LEU A 173 13.58 48.99 34.35
CA LEU A 173 12.41 48.48 33.63
C LEU A 173 12.48 46.95 33.60
N GLN A 174 11.44 46.28 34.08
CA GLN A 174 11.31 44.83 34.06
C GLN A 174 10.22 44.43 33.07
N VAL A 175 10.47 43.42 32.24
CA VAL A 175 9.49 42.89 31.29
C VAL A 175 9.32 41.40 31.53
N THR A 176 8.12 40.95 31.87
CA THR A 176 7.85 39.55 32.27
C THR A 176 6.94 38.87 31.26
N ALA A 177 7.35 37.71 30.73
CA ALA A 177 6.53 36.91 29.81
C ALA A 177 5.50 36.04 30.55
N SER A 178 4.36 35.81 29.94
CA SER A 178 3.31 34.91 30.44
C SER A 178 2.66 34.13 29.29
N VAL A 179 1.89 33.09 29.61
CA VAL A 179 1.17 32.27 28.62
C VAL A 179 0.26 33.11 27.72
N LEU A 180 -0.35 34.18 28.26
CA LEU A 180 -1.31 35.00 27.53
C LEU A 180 -0.75 36.33 27.02
N GLY A 181 0.52 36.66 27.28
CA GLY A 181 1.09 37.97 26.93
C GLY A 181 2.29 38.34 27.78
N TYR A 182 2.42 39.61 28.14
CA TYR A 182 3.55 40.09 28.95
C TYR A 182 3.18 41.33 29.80
N SER A 183 3.94 41.58 30.88
CA SER A 183 3.83 42.81 31.68
C SER A 183 5.12 43.63 31.63
N GLU A 184 5.02 44.94 31.82
CA GLU A 184 6.13 45.89 31.89
C GLU A 184 6.05 46.60 33.25
N VAL A 185 7.11 46.61 34.04
CA VAL A 185 7.14 47.27 35.35
C VAL A 185 8.33 48.21 35.46
N LEU A 186 8.08 49.51 35.61
CA LEU A 186 9.12 50.48 35.97
C LEU A 186 9.29 50.50 37.50
N VAL A 187 10.51 50.22 37.96
CA VAL A 187 10.89 50.18 39.36
C VAL A 187 11.64 51.45 39.72
N VAL A 188 10.94 52.42 40.31
CA VAL A 188 11.49 53.69 40.78
C VAL A 188 12.11 53.50 42.16
N LYS A 189 13.44 53.43 42.24
CA LYS A 189 14.15 52.92 43.43
C LYS A 189 14.17 53.88 44.61
N THR A 190 14.18 55.19 44.34
CA THR A 190 14.36 56.21 45.38
C THR A 190 13.51 57.45 45.11
N ARG A 191 13.41 58.31 46.12
CA ARG A 191 12.72 59.59 46.02
C ARG A 191 13.39 60.53 45.03
N GLU A 192 14.72 60.51 44.95
CA GLU A 192 15.49 61.29 43.96
C GLU A 192 15.17 60.84 42.54
N ALA A 193 15.01 59.53 42.31
CA ALA A 193 14.61 58.98 41.02
C ALA A 193 13.18 59.42 40.64
N ALA A 194 12.26 59.48 41.60
CA ALA A 194 10.87 59.90 41.41
C ALA A 194 10.72 61.38 40.98
N ALA A 195 11.68 62.22 41.35
CA ALA A 195 11.73 63.64 40.94
C ALA A 195 12.20 63.83 39.48
N ASN A 196 12.55 62.76 38.76
CA ASN A 196 12.93 62.85 37.36
C ASN A 196 11.73 63.33 36.52
N PRO A 197 11.85 64.46 35.79
CA PRO A 197 10.74 65.01 35.01
C PRO A 197 10.20 64.05 33.94
N ALA A 198 11.02 63.09 33.47
CA ALA A 198 10.57 62.06 32.54
C ALA A 198 9.52 61.09 33.12
N LEU A 199 9.42 60.97 34.45
CA LEU A 199 8.41 60.13 35.12
C LEU A 199 7.05 60.84 35.28
N ALA A 200 6.98 62.16 35.12
CA ALA A 200 5.71 62.88 35.19
C ALA A 200 4.79 62.57 33.99
N ARG A 201 5.39 62.15 32.86
CA ARG A 201 4.70 61.80 31.63
C ARG A 201 5.54 60.83 30.81
N LEU A 202 5.18 59.55 30.82
CA LEU A 202 5.90 58.47 30.16
C LEU A 202 5.30 58.23 28.76
N THR A 203 6.07 58.51 27.72
CA THR A 203 5.63 58.29 26.33
C THR A 203 6.29 57.03 25.76
N PHE A 204 5.50 56.01 25.47
CA PHE A 204 5.92 54.81 24.74
C PHE A 204 5.53 54.94 23.28
N GLY A 205 6.42 54.63 22.34
CA GLY A 205 6.02 54.52 20.95
C GLY A 205 5.24 53.22 20.74
N THR A 206 4.22 53.23 19.89
CA THR A 206 3.44 52.02 19.59
C THR A 206 3.24 51.86 18.09
N ARG A 207 3.36 50.62 17.60
CA ARG A 207 3.14 50.27 16.20
C ARG A 207 2.31 48.99 16.10
N GLY A 208 1.10 49.12 15.55
CA GLY A 208 0.24 47.99 15.21
C GLY A 208 0.49 47.50 13.78
N THR A 209 0.57 46.18 13.59
CA THR A 209 0.53 45.52 12.28
C THR A 209 -0.76 44.72 12.19
N GLY A 210 -1.65 45.09 11.27
CA GLY A 210 -2.99 44.47 11.14
C GLY A 210 -3.95 44.79 12.28
N VAL A 211 -3.59 45.70 13.19
CA VAL A 211 -4.40 46.19 14.31
C VAL A 211 -4.18 47.68 14.54
N SER A 212 -5.16 48.32 15.19
CA SER A 212 -5.10 49.71 15.65
C SER A 212 -5.26 49.78 17.18
N VAL A 213 -4.43 50.56 17.85
CA VAL A 213 -4.48 50.72 19.32
C VAL A 213 -5.40 51.91 19.66
N ARG A 214 -6.34 51.69 20.58
CA ARG A 214 -7.28 52.71 21.07
C ARG A 214 -7.49 52.60 22.58
N GLU A 215 -7.85 53.71 23.20
CA GLU A 215 -8.27 53.76 24.61
C GLU A 215 -9.64 53.09 24.80
N THR A 216 -9.83 52.45 25.96
CA THR A 216 -11.11 51.85 26.36
C THR A 216 -11.84 52.78 27.34
N GLU A 217 -13.17 52.68 27.43
CA GLU A 217 -13.98 53.44 28.41
C GLU A 217 -13.55 53.22 29.87
N ALA A 218 -12.91 52.10 30.19
CA ALA A 218 -12.37 51.76 31.52
C ALA A 218 -10.93 52.27 31.78
N GLY A 219 -10.36 53.13 30.91
CA GLY A 219 -9.03 53.73 31.10
C GLY A 219 -7.81 52.83 30.76
N GLY A 220 -8.03 51.71 30.05
CA GLY A 220 -7.00 50.85 29.44
C GLY A 220 -6.85 51.03 27.93
N LEU A 221 -6.19 50.06 27.26
CA LEU A 221 -5.98 50.02 25.81
C LEU A 221 -6.48 48.72 25.18
N SER A 222 -6.95 48.82 23.94
CA SER A 222 -7.30 47.67 23.11
C SER A 222 -6.71 47.82 21.72
N ALA A 223 -6.02 46.77 21.25
CA ALA A 223 -5.59 46.63 19.87
C ALA A 223 -6.65 45.87 19.08
N VAL A 224 -7.30 46.53 18.13
CA VAL A 224 -8.43 45.99 17.38
C VAL A 224 -8.09 45.79 15.91
N ASP A 225 -8.59 44.71 15.31
CA ASP A 225 -8.46 44.47 13.87
C ASP A 225 -9.41 45.37 13.04
N ALA A 226 -9.40 45.16 11.72
CA ALA A 226 -10.20 45.96 10.78
C ALA A 226 -11.72 45.88 11.03
N ASP A 227 -12.19 44.80 11.64
CA ASP A 227 -13.61 44.59 11.99
C ASP A 227 -13.96 45.19 13.37
N GLY A 228 -12.98 45.79 14.05
CA GLY A 228 -13.12 46.36 15.39
C GLY A 228 -13.06 45.31 16.51
N THR A 229 -12.69 44.07 16.20
CA THR A 229 -12.54 42.98 17.19
C THR A 229 -11.24 43.14 17.95
N ALA A 230 -11.30 43.06 19.27
CA ALA A 230 -10.10 43.15 20.12
C ALA A 230 -9.24 41.90 19.98
N VAL A 231 -7.97 42.10 19.61
CA VAL A 231 -6.96 41.05 19.40
C VAL A 231 -5.99 41.01 20.58
N PHE A 232 -5.54 42.18 21.01
CA PHE A 232 -4.73 42.36 22.21
C PHE A 232 -5.35 43.39 23.14
N HIS A 233 -5.14 43.23 24.44
CA HIS A 233 -5.74 44.04 25.48
C HIS A 233 -4.72 44.41 26.56
N SER A 234 -4.77 45.65 27.00
CA SER A 234 -4.07 46.17 28.17
C SER A 234 -5.09 46.78 29.13
N PRO A 235 -5.26 46.27 30.35
CA PRO A 235 -6.09 46.92 31.35
C PRO A 235 -5.52 48.30 31.75
N ALA A 236 -6.29 49.07 32.52
CA ALA A 236 -5.82 50.34 33.08
C ALA A 236 -4.56 50.12 33.92
N PRO A 237 -3.44 50.80 33.60
CA PRO A 237 -2.16 50.56 34.25
C PRO A 237 -2.14 51.15 35.66
N ARG A 238 -1.39 50.50 36.55
CA ARG A 238 -1.42 50.81 37.99
C ARG A 238 -0.04 51.23 38.49
N MET A 239 -0.03 51.95 39.60
CA MET A 239 1.19 52.19 40.36
C MET A 239 0.99 52.00 41.86
N TRP A 240 2.03 51.56 42.56
CA TRP A 240 2.00 51.32 44.00
C TRP A 240 3.34 51.57 44.68
N ASP A 241 3.29 51.99 45.95
CA ASP A 241 4.47 52.17 46.80
C ASP A 241 4.77 50.93 47.67
N SER A 242 5.90 50.97 48.38
CA SER A 242 6.39 49.87 49.23
C SER A 242 5.96 49.99 50.70
N SER A 243 4.98 50.82 51.08
CA SER A 243 4.68 51.12 52.49
C SER A 243 4.13 49.91 53.27
N GLY A 244 3.66 48.88 52.57
CA GLY A 244 3.14 47.64 53.12
C GLY A 244 4.17 46.58 53.53
N ARG A 245 5.45 46.92 53.69
CA ARG A 245 6.54 45.91 53.78
C ARG A 245 6.93 45.56 55.22
N VAL A 246 6.81 44.27 55.58
CA VAL A 246 7.63 43.64 56.63
C VAL A 246 8.94 43.16 55.98
N LEU A 247 10.08 43.71 56.41
CA LEU A 247 11.42 43.47 55.85
C LEU A 247 11.95 42.07 56.19
N ALA A 248 11.65 41.05 55.37
CA ALA A 248 12.43 39.80 55.31
C ALA A 248 12.08 38.92 54.07
N ARG A 249 12.37 39.37 52.84
CA ARG A 249 12.57 38.50 51.63
C ARG A 249 12.85 39.31 50.33
N PRO A 250 13.49 38.70 49.30
CA PRO A 250 13.79 39.35 48.02
C PRO A 250 12.53 39.70 47.21
N LEU A 251 12.70 40.60 46.26
CA LEU A 251 11.68 41.18 45.38
C LEU A 251 11.09 40.14 44.42
N THR A 252 9.80 39.83 44.54
CA THR A 252 9.00 39.14 43.51
C THR A 252 7.96 40.12 42.97
N THR A 253 7.74 40.13 41.66
CA THR A 253 6.92 41.08 40.87
C THR A 253 5.40 41.06 41.13
N GLN A 254 4.91 40.37 42.17
CA GLN A 254 3.50 40.42 42.58
C GLN A 254 3.24 41.54 43.60
N ALA A 255 2.29 42.43 43.29
CA ALA A 255 1.82 43.46 44.20
C ALA A 255 1.35 42.85 45.54
N LYS A 256 1.99 43.24 46.65
CA LYS A 256 1.42 43.08 47.99
C LYS A 256 0.58 44.32 48.30
N VAL A 257 -0.69 44.08 48.65
CA VAL A 257 -1.79 45.06 48.72
C VAL A 257 -1.69 46.05 49.89
N ASP A 258 -0.66 45.98 50.73
CA ASP A 258 -0.55 46.84 51.92
C ASP A 258 0.13 48.21 51.61
N GLY A 259 0.62 48.40 50.38
CA GLY A 259 1.15 49.68 49.88
C GLY A 259 0.06 50.60 49.33
N ARG A 260 0.29 51.92 49.33
CA ARG A 260 -0.66 52.87 48.71
C ARG A 260 -0.64 52.69 47.19
N GLN A 261 -1.81 52.72 46.54
CA GLN A 261 -1.99 52.42 45.11
C GLN A 261 -2.78 53.52 44.38
N ALA A 262 -2.52 53.70 43.09
CA ALA A 262 -3.28 54.59 42.21
C ALA A 262 -3.37 53.99 40.79
N VAL A 263 -4.44 54.34 40.06
CA VAL A 263 -4.56 54.09 38.62
C VAL A 263 -3.84 55.22 37.88
N MET A 264 -3.03 54.88 36.88
CA MET A 264 -2.34 55.88 36.05
C MET A 264 -3.25 56.29 34.88
N GLY A 265 -3.20 57.57 34.49
CA GLY A 265 -3.91 58.05 33.31
C GLY A 265 -3.28 57.50 32.03
N VAL A 266 -4.09 57.20 31.02
CA VAL A 266 -3.65 56.69 29.71
C VAL A 266 -4.19 57.58 28.60
N GLU A 267 -3.35 57.95 27.63
CA GLU A 267 -3.79 58.59 26.39
C GLU A 267 -3.23 57.80 25.20
N ALA A 268 -4.11 57.37 24.29
CA ALA A 268 -3.72 56.71 23.04
C ALA A 268 -3.61 57.73 21.89
N ALA A 269 -2.44 57.82 21.27
CA ALA A 269 -2.20 58.58 20.03
C ALA A 269 -1.79 57.62 18.89
N LYS A 270 -1.83 58.12 17.64
CA LYS A 270 -1.66 57.30 16.42
C LYS A 270 -0.42 56.39 16.41
N GLU A 271 0.68 56.79 17.04
CA GLU A 271 1.94 56.02 17.13
C GLU A 271 2.56 56.07 18.54
N ALA A 272 1.80 56.45 19.56
CA ALA A 272 2.31 56.59 20.92
C ALA A 272 1.23 56.33 21.97
N VAL A 273 1.63 55.75 23.10
CA VAL A 273 0.83 55.63 24.31
C VAL A 273 1.50 56.49 25.37
N VAL A 274 0.73 57.36 26.01
CA VAL A 274 1.22 58.21 27.09
C VAL A 274 0.62 57.72 28.40
N LEU A 275 1.48 57.43 29.37
CA LEU A 275 1.09 57.12 30.74
C LEU A 275 1.38 58.32 31.63
N THR A 276 0.41 58.67 32.48
CA THR A 276 0.51 59.77 33.45
C THR A 276 0.45 59.20 34.85
N PRO A 277 1.60 59.00 35.52
CA PRO A 277 1.65 58.52 36.90
C PRO A 277 1.00 59.51 37.87
N ASP A 278 0.32 58.99 38.90
CA ASP A 278 -0.26 59.83 39.96
C ASP A 278 0.87 60.46 40.80
N THR A 279 0.99 61.79 40.73
CA THR A 279 2.07 62.52 41.40
C THR A 279 1.93 62.56 42.92
N ARG A 280 0.71 62.38 43.46
CA ARG A 280 0.47 62.35 44.92
C ARG A 280 1.02 61.07 45.51
N LEU A 281 0.93 59.95 44.80
CA LEU A 281 1.55 58.69 45.18
C LEU A 281 3.04 58.67 44.80
N LEU A 282 3.42 59.16 43.62
CA LEU A 282 4.80 59.09 43.14
C LEU A 282 5.77 59.93 43.98
N ASN A 283 5.35 61.11 44.45
CA ASN A 283 6.19 62.07 45.17
C ASN A 283 5.70 62.43 46.58
N GLY A 284 4.65 61.78 47.06
CA GLY A 284 4.04 62.06 48.36
C GLY A 284 5.04 61.97 49.52
N PRO A 285 4.89 62.79 50.58
CA PRO A 285 5.79 62.74 51.74
C PRO A 285 5.81 61.35 52.38
N ASP A 286 4.68 60.65 52.42
CA ASP A 286 4.56 59.31 53.03
C ASP A 286 4.89 58.15 52.06
N THR A 287 5.44 58.45 50.87
CA THR A 287 5.80 57.43 49.85
C THR A 287 7.02 56.64 50.25
N THR A 288 6.84 55.32 50.30
CA THR A 288 7.91 54.36 50.58
C THR A 288 8.42 53.77 49.27
N TYR A 289 9.70 53.96 48.98
CA TYR A 289 10.32 53.45 47.75
C TYR A 289 10.89 52.02 47.96
N PRO A 290 10.97 51.18 46.91
CA PRO A 290 10.64 51.47 45.51
C PRO A 290 9.13 51.67 45.24
N VAL A 291 8.83 52.47 44.22
CA VAL A 291 7.48 52.63 43.64
C VAL A 291 7.47 51.91 42.29
N TYR A 292 6.39 51.19 41.98
CA TYR A 292 6.26 50.38 40.77
C TYR A 292 5.16 50.95 39.88
N LEU A 293 5.40 51.03 38.57
CA LEU A 293 4.43 51.47 37.57
C LEU A 293 4.28 50.34 36.52
N ASP A 294 3.06 49.83 36.33
CA ASP A 294 2.79 48.55 35.65
C ASP A 294 1.72 48.67 34.55
N PRO A 295 2.13 48.85 33.28
CA PRO A 295 1.33 48.51 32.10
C PRO A 295 1.54 47.06 31.64
N GLN A 296 0.50 46.41 31.09
CA GLN A 296 0.57 45.01 30.64
C GLN A 296 -0.23 44.75 29.35
N TRP A 297 0.16 43.77 28.54
CA TRP A 297 -0.55 43.36 27.31
C TRP A 297 -0.87 41.86 27.29
N SER A 298 -2.06 41.49 26.80
CA SER A 298 -2.54 40.09 26.69
C SER A 298 -3.29 39.82 25.37
N GLY A 299 -3.33 38.57 24.88
CA GLY A 299 -4.14 38.09 23.74
C GLY A 299 -5.24 37.08 24.13
N SER A 300 -6.04 36.52 23.20
CA SER A 300 -7.09 35.53 23.57
C SER A 300 -7.42 34.42 22.53
N LYS A 301 -7.74 33.21 23.05
CA LYS A 301 -8.62 32.17 22.46
C LYS A 301 -9.50 31.50 23.54
N GLN A 302 -8.97 31.26 24.74
CA GLN A 302 -9.73 30.97 25.98
C GLN A 302 -9.68 32.15 26.95
N ALA A 303 -10.63 32.21 27.90
CA ALA A 303 -10.76 33.38 28.77
C ALA A 303 -11.16 33.08 30.22
N TRP A 304 -10.61 33.88 31.11
CA TRP A 304 -11.00 33.95 32.52
C TRP A 304 -10.99 35.41 32.99
N THR A 305 -11.69 35.70 34.08
CA THR A 305 -11.69 37.02 34.72
C THR A 305 -12.01 36.88 36.20
N TYR A 306 -11.71 37.90 36.99
CA TYR A 306 -12.24 38.03 38.34
C TYR A 306 -12.88 39.40 38.52
N VAL A 307 -13.68 39.54 39.58
CA VAL A 307 -14.37 40.78 39.91
C VAL A 307 -14.07 41.14 41.35
N ASP A 308 -13.91 42.43 41.64
CA ASP A 308 -13.57 42.94 42.97
C ASP A 308 -14.57 44.02 43.39
N ARG A 309 -15.24 43.82 44.52
CA ARG A 309 -16.18 44.78 45.09
C ARG A 309 -15.54 46.12 45.43
N ALA A 310 -14.25 46.13 45.78
CA ALA A 310 -13.50 47.34 46.11
C ALA A 310 -13.38 48.28 44.90
N PHE A 311 -13.41 47.72 43.69
CA PHE A 311 -13.23 48.41 42.42
C PHE A 311 -14.34 47.98 41.45
N PRO A 312 -15.58 48.46 41.66
CA PRO A 312 -16.75 47.79 41.11
C PRO A 312 -16.84 47.83 39.57
N ASP A 313 -16.29 48.87 38.97
CA ASP A 313 -16.32 49.08 37.51
C ASP A 313 -15.01 48.62 36.82
N GLN A 314 -14.04 48.12 37.59
CA GLN A 314 -12.74 47.68 37.08
C GLN A 314 -12.84 46.31 36.40
N GLU A 315 -12.27 46.22 35.21
CA GLU A 315 -12.19 44.98 34.42
C GLU A 315 -10.84 44.27 34.66
N TYR A 316 -10.89 42.94 34.80
CA TYR A 316 -9.71 42.07 35.04
C TYR A 316 -9.59 40.93 34.02
N TRP A 317 -10.08 41.17 32.81
CA TRP A 317 -10.11 40.19 31.73
C TRP A 317 -8.72 39.64 31.39
N ASN A 318 -8.57 38.31 31.43
CA ASN A 318 -7.31 37.60 31.16
C ASN A 318 -6.10 38.17 31.90
N SER A 319 -6.32 38.63 33.14
CA SER A 319 -5.28 39.22 33.98
C SER A 319 -4.10 38.26 34.18
N THR A 320 -2.91 38.82 34.34
CA THR A 320 -1.72 38.09 34.82
C THR A 320 -1.76 37.83 36.33
N HIS A 321 -2.70 38.47 37.04
CA HIS A 321 -2.96 38.22 38.45
C HIS A 321 -3.58 36.83 38.68
N MET A 322 -3.51 36.33 39.91
CA MET A 322 -4.12 35.04 40.25
C MET A 322 -5.65 35.16 40.45
N PRO A 323 -6.46 34.13 40.13
CA PRO A 323 -7.87 34.13 40.48
C PRO A 323 -8.09 34.09 41.99
N GLU A 324 -9.12 34.77 42.45
CA GLU A 324 -9.45 34.93 43.87
C GLU A 324 -10.94 34.65 44.13
N ALA A 325 -11.24 34.13 45.33
CA ALA A 325 -12.59 34.01 45.86
C ALA A 325 -12.59 34.42 47.35
N GLY A 326 -13.54 35.26 47.76
CA GLY A 326 -13.73 35.69 49.15
C GLY A 326 -13.15 37.07 49.49
N ASN A 327 -13.22 37.45 50.77
CA ASN A 327 -12.90 38.79 51.24
C ASN A 327 -11.42 38.97 51.62
N TYR A 328 -10.69 39.86 50.95
CA TYR A 328 -9.28 40.16 51.25
C TYR A 328 -9.09 41.60 51.68
N GLY A 329 -9.53 41.98 52.89
CA GLY A 329 -9.26 43.28 53.53
C GLY A 329 -9.84 44.54 52.86
N SER A 330 -9.68 44.68 51.54
CA SER A 330 -10.15 45.73 50.66
C SER A 330 -11.52 45.44 50.03
N GLY A 331 -11.93 44.18 49.87
CA GLY A 331 -13.20 43.80 49.23
C GLY A 331 -13.38 42.31 48.93
N ILE A 332 -14.61 41.91 48.59
CA ILE A 332 -15.00 40.55 48.16
C ILE A 332 -14.62 40.35 46.70
N LYS A 333 -14.02 39.19 46.39
CA LYS A 333 -13.64 38.79 45.04
C LYS A 333 -14.32 37.50 44.59
N ARG A 334 -14.56 37.38 43.28
CA ARG A 334 -15.11 36.17 42.62
C ARG A 334 -14.42 35.95 41.27
N SER A 335 -14.23 34.70 40.87
CA SER A 335 -13.53 34.35 39.63
C SER A 335 -14.40 33.54 38.68
N PHE A 336 -14.21 33.71 37.38
CA PHE A 336 -14.99 33.03 36.34
C PHE A 336 -14.07 32.45 35.25
N PHE A 337 -14.37 31.25 34.80
CA PHE A 337 -13.57 30.50 33.82
C PHE A 337 -14.45 29.95 32.71
N ARG A 338 -14.11 30.26 31.46
CA ARG A 338 -14.76 29.66 30.28
C ARG A 338 -13.96 28.43 29.84
N MET A 339 -14.63 27.27 29.80
CA MET A 339 -14.03 25.97 29.47
C MET A 339 -14.68 25.41 28.21
N ASP A 340 -13.90 24.91 27.25
CA ASP A 340 -14.46 24.21 26.09
C ASP A 340 -15.16 22.92 26.53
N SER A 341 -16.34 22.68 25.96
CA SER A 341 -17.15 21.48 26.22
C SER A 341 -17.72 20.85 24.94
N ASP A 342 -17.27 21.30 23.78
CA ASP A 342 -17.81 20.92 22.47
C ASP A 342 -17.46 19.49 22.06
N ASN A 343 -16.29 19.00 22.45
CA ASN A 343 -15.77 17.70 22.03
C ASN A 343 -16.48 16.49 22.63
N VAL A 344 -17.36 16.72 23.60
CA VAL A 344 -18.19 15.67 24.20
C VAL A 344 -19.65 15.76 23.74
N ASN A 345 -19.96 16.65 22.78
CA ASN A 345 -21.28 16.72 22.19
C ASN A 345 -21.64 15.40 21.49
N GLY A 346 -22.86 14.91 21.74
CA GLY A 346 -23.34 13.63 21.20
C GLY A 346 -22.70 12.39 21.84
N LYS A 347 -21.84 12.54 22.85
CA LYS A 347 -21.27 11.43 23.61
C LYS A 347 -22.12 11.11 24.84
N HIS A 348 -22.02 9.87 25.33
CA HIS A 348 -22.59 9.46 26.60
C HIS A 348 -21.60 9.79 27.72
N ILE A 349 -21.90 10.83 28.52
CA ILE A 349 -21.02 11.28 29.60
C ILE A 349 -21.14 10.34 30.80
N LEU A 350 -20.02 9.70 31.16
CA LEU A 350 -19.93 8.80 32.30
C LEU A 350 -19.63 9.58 33.59
N LYS A 351 -18.71 10.56 33.51
CA LYS A 351 -18.32 11.43 34.64
C LYS A 351 -17.70 12.72 34.13
N ALA A 352 -17.91 13.84 34.83
CA ALA A 352 -17.16 15.07 34.58
C ALA A 352 -16.72 15.77 35.87
N THR A 353 -15.52 16.33 35.88
CA THR A 353 -14.91 16.98 37.06
C THR A 353 -14.21 18.28 36.67
N PHE A 354 -14.50 19.37 37.39
CA PHE A 354 -13.73 20.62 37.30
C PHE A 354 -12.64 20.61 38.37
N ARG A 355 -11.38 20.78 37.96
CA ARG A 355 -10.18 20.72 38.80
C ARG A 355 -9.46 22.05 38.80
N ILE A 356 -9.10 22.58 39.96
CA ILE A 356 -8.29 23.80 40.10
C ILE A 356 -7.36 23.71 41.32
N THR A 357 -6.18 24.29 41.25
CA THR A 357 -5.24 24.31 42.40
C THR A 357 -5.43 25.58 43.22
N GLN A 358 -5.70 25.42 44.52
CA GLN A 358 -5.65 26.51 45.48
C GLN A 358 -4.19 26.74 45.88
N SER A 359 -3.68 27.93 45.56
CA SER A 359 -2.28 28.33 45.73
C SER A 359 -2.06 29.24 46.92
N LYS A 360 -3.10 29.94 47.40
CA LYS A 360 -3.04 30.84 48.55
C LYS A 360 -4.30 30.78 49.40
N SER A 361 -4.13 31.12 50.67
CA SER A 361 -5.20 31.33 51.65
C SER A 361 -4.76 32.38 52.67
N TRP A 362 -5.72 32.93 53.43
CA TRP A 362 -5.43 33.93 54.46
C TRP A 362 -4.71 33.33 55.68
N GLY A 363 -4.94 32.06 55.97
CA GLY A 363 -4.41 31.35 57.13
C GLY A 363 -4.51 29.84 56.93
N CYS A 364 -3.95 29.08 57.87
CA CYS A 364 -4.10 27.62 57.91
C CYS A 364 -4.77 27.23 59.22
N THR A 365 -6.01 26.75 59.15
CA THR A 365 -6.83 26.38 60.33
C THR A 365 -7.27 24.92 60.28
N ASP A 366 -7.60 24.36 61.45
CA ASP A 366 -8.19 23.01 61.56
C ASP A 366 -9.67 22.97 61.10
N SER A 367 -10.27 24.13 60.81
CA SER A 367 -11.67 24.29 60.38
C SER A 367 -11.75 25.15 59.10
N PRO A 368 -11.28 24.63 57.95
CA PRO A 368 -11.14 25.42 56.74
C PRO A 368 -12.49 25.85 56.15
N GLN A 369 -12.54 27.09 55.66
CA GLN A 369 -13.75 27.62 55.01
C GLN A 369 -13.92 27.08 53.60
N ALA A 370 -15.17 26.96 53.14
CA ALA A 370 -15.50 26.37 51.85
C ALA A 370 -15.51 27.39 50.72
N VAL A 371 -15.06 26.97 49.53
CA VAL A 371 -15.29 27.67 48.26
C VAL A 371 -16.37 26.93 47.47
N GLN A 372 -17.26 27.67 46.81
CA GLN A 372 -18.33 27.13 45.97
C GLN A 372 -17.98 27.24 44.48
N LEU A 373 -18.35 26.22 43.70
CA LEU A 373 -18.39 26.26 42.24
C LEU A 373 -19.84 26.38 41.76
N TRP A 374 -20.06 27.22 40.76
CA TRP A 374 -21.35 27.45 40.14
C TRP A 374 -21.27 27.39 38.61
N LEU A 375 -22.35 26.99 37.97
CA LEU A 375 -22.60 27.26 36.56
C LEU A 375 -23.06 28.72 36.43
N THR A 376 -22.49 29.45 35.48
CA THR A 376 -22.82 30.85 35.25
C THR A 376 -23.15 31.13 33.79
N GLY A 377 -23.72 32.31 33.52
CA GLY A 377 -23.72 32.89 32.18
C GLY A 377 -22.31 33.10 31.65
N GLY A 378 -22.20 33.34 30.33
CA GLY A 378 -20.92 33.59 29.67
C GLY A 378 -20.26 34.89 30.12
N ILE A 379 -18.93 34.91 30.08
CA ILE A 379 -18.12 36.10 30.40
C ILE A 379 -17.60 36.80 29.15
N THR A 380 -17.38 38.10 29.28
CA THR A 380 -16.82 39.00 28.26
C THR A 380 -15.79 39.93 28.88
N LYS A 381 -15.04 40.67 28.06
CA LYS A 381 -14.09 41.68 28.52
C LYS A 381 -14.70 42.73 29.47
N SER A 382 -16.00 43.00 29.32
CA SER A 382 -16.75 43.95 30.15
C SER A 382 -17.29 43.36 31.45
N THR A 383 -16.90 42.13 31.80
CA THR A 383 -17.29 41.50 33.07
C THR A 383 -16.50 42.13 34.21
N ASN A 384 -17.19 42.94 35.02
CA ASN A 384 -16.70 43.56 36.26
C ASN A 384 -17.71 43.30 37.40
N TRP A 385 -17.47 43.87 38.59
CA TRP A 385 -18.35 43.61 39.74
C TRP A 385 -19.78 44.15 39.52
N SER A 386 -19.91 45.31 38.88
CA SER A 386 -21.18 45.95 38.51
C SER A 386 -21.95 45.16 37.43
N HIS A 387 -21.24 44.42 36.58
CA HIS A 387 -21.78 43.68 35.43
C HIS A 387 -21.32 42.21 35.42
N GLN A 388 -21.68 41.46 36.46
CA GLN A 388 -21.37 40.02 36.56
C GLN A 388 -22.30 39.16 35.70
N PRO A 389 -21.84 37.98 35.23
CA PRO A 389 -22.74 36.99 34.63
C PRO A 389 -23.78 36.50 35.64
N SER A 390 -24.89 35.96 35.13
CA SER A 390 -25.90 35.31 35.98
C SER A 390 -25.31 34.09 36.68
N TRP A 391 -25.59 33.93 37.97
CA TRP A 391 -25.28 32.72 38.74
C TRP A 391 -26.47 31.76 38.62
N MET A 392 -26.30 30.62 37.96
CA MET A 392 -27.40 29.74 37.54
C MET A 392 -27.59 28.57 38.51
N ASP A 393 -26.68 27.61 38.50
CA ASP A 393 -26.77 26.37 39.28
C ASP A 393 -25.57 26.26 40.24
N SER A 394 -25.81 25.95 41.51
CA SER A 394 -24.73 25.57 42.44
C SER A 394 -24.27 24.15 42.14
N LEU A 395 -22.97 23.95 41.92
CA LEU A 395 -22.40 22.68 41.50
C LEU A 395 -21.71 21.92 42.63
N GLY A 396 -21.28 22.62 43.69
CA GLY A 396 -20.69 22.01 44.87
C GLY A 396 -19.82 22.97 45.67
N SER A 397 -19.31 22.49 46.80
CA SER A 397 -18.43 23.26 47.68
C SER A 397 -17.31 22.38 48.25
N VAL A 398 -16.11 22.94 48.41
CA VAL A 398 -14.97 22.25 49.03
C VAL A 398 -14.32 23.13 50.11
N SER A 399 -14.16 22.60 51.31
CA SER A 399 -13.42 23.22 52.41
C SER A 399 -11.92 23.04 52.26
N SER A 400 -11.16 24.14 52.16
CA SER A 400 -9.69 24.09 51.99
C SER A 400 -9.02 25.43 52.34
N ASP A 401 -7.99 25.38 53.18
CA ASP A 401 -7.12 26.53 53.53
C ASP A 401 -5.70 26.37 52.95
N ALA A 402 -5.55 25.59 51.88
CA ALA A 402 -4.27 25.34 51.21
C ALA A 402 -3.60 26.63 50.69
N GLY A 403 -2.27 26.65 50.72
CA GLY A 403 -1.45 27.72 50.15
C GLY A 403 -0.96 28.82 51.12
N TYR A 404 -1.16 28.66 52.43
CA TYR A 404 -0.72 29.65 53.43
C TYR A 404 0.79 29.61 53.69
N SER A 405 1.36 28.43 53.87
CA SER A 405 2.74 28.23 54.32
C SER A 405 3.29 26.88 53.85
N SER A 406 4.58 26.59 54.12
CA SER A 406 5.16 25.27 53.83
C SER A 406 4.50 24.11 54.57
N SER A 407 3.92 24.37 55.75
CA SER A 407 3.13 23.39 56.51
C SER A 407 1.68 23.26 56.02
N CYS A 408 1.26 24.13 55.11
CA CYS A 408 -0.09 24.20 54.53
C CYS A 408 0.02 24.42 53.02
N PRO A 409 0.62 23.46 52.29
CA PRO A 409 1.00 23.65 50.90
C PRO A 409 -0.22 23.84 49.99
N ALA A 410 0.03 24.35 48.79
CA ALA A 410 -0.97 24.42 47.74
C ALA A 410 -1.56 23.03 47.44
N LYS A 411 -2.85 22.96 47.08
CA LYS A 411 -3.56 21.69 46.89
C LYS A 411 -4.59 21.80 45.76
N GLY A 412 -4.76 20.71 45.01
CA GLY A 412 -5.87 20.55 44.06
C GLY A 412 -7.24 20.45 44.75
N VAL A 413 -8.22 21.13 44.18
CA VAL A 413 -9.62 21.14 44.56
C VAL A 413 -10.44 20.66 43.36
N GLU A 414 -11.39 19.76 43.60
CA GLU A 414 -12.21 19.14 42.56
C GLU A 414 -13.71 19.30 42.84
N PHE A 415 -14.50 19.50 41.78
CA PHE A 415 -15.95 19.59 41.85
C PHE A 415 -16.58 18.67 40.81
N ASP A 416 -17.60 17.92 41.20
CA ASP A 416 -18.39 17.12 40.26
C ASP A 416 -19.27 18.04 39.42
N VAL A 417 -19.11 17.96 38.10
CA VAL A 417 -19.88 18.75 37.13
C VAL A 417 -20.58 17.87 36.10
N THR A 418 -20.73 16.57 36.39
CA THR A 418 -21.29 15.55 35.48
C THR A 418 -22.64 15.97 34.92
N GLY A 419 -23.59 16.36 35.79
CA GLY A 419 -24.93 16.77 35.36
C GLY A 419 -24.92 18.01 34.45
N THR A 420 -24.00 18.94 34.66
CA THR A 420 -23.83 20.13 33.81
C THR A 420 -23.29 19.77 32.44
N ILE A 421 -22.29 18.90 32.38
CA ILE A 421 -21.69 18.48 31.12
C ILE A 421 -22.62 17.57 30.32
N VAL A 422 -23.46 16.75 30.96
CA VAL A 422 -24.57 16.04 30.29
C VAL A 422 -25.53 17.02 29.59
N LYS A 423 -25.92 18.11 30.27
CA LYS A 423 -26.76 19.16 29.67
C LYS A 423 -26.05 19.83 28.49
N ALA A 424 -24.77 20.17 28.66
CA ALA A 424 -23.96 20.81 27.63
C ALA A 424 -23.80 19.94 26.37
N ALA A 425 -23.45 18.66 26.56
CA ALA A 425 -23.26 17.67 25.50
C ALA A 425 -24.54 17.42 24.68
N LYS A 426 -25.70 17.36 25.35
CA LYS A 426 -27.02 17.23 24.71
C LYS A 426 -27.45 18.53 24.02
N GLY A 427 -27.11 19.67 24.60
CA GLY A 427 -27.44 21.01 24.09
C GLY A 427 -26.51 21.51 22.98
N GLY A 428 -25.42 20.80 22.68
CA GLY A 428 -24.44 21.21 21.69
C GLY A 428 -23.64 22.46 22.08
N TRP A 429 -23.36 22.66 23.37
CA TRP A 429 -22.70 23.88 23.85
C TRP A 429 -21.23 23.91 23.44
N ALA A 430 -20.78 25.04 22.87
CA ALA A 430 -19.38 25.25 22.52
C ALA A 430 -18.47 25.34 23.75
N ASN A 431 -18.95 25.99 24.81
CA ASN A 431 -18.22 26.17 26.07
C ASN A 431 -19.18 26.22 27.26
N THR A 432 -18.65 25.93 28.43
CA THR A 432 -19.32 26.01 29.73
C THR A 432 -18.55 26.97 30.63
N THR A 433 -19.24 27.93 31.24
CA THR A 433 -18.60 28.93 32.13
C THR A 433 -18.87 28.59 33.59
N PHE A 434 -17.81 28.52 34.39
CA PHE A 434 -17.88 28.23 35.82
C PHE A 434 -17.46 29.45 36.65
N GLY A 435 -18.17 29.69 37.75
CA GLY A 435 -17.87 30.75 38.72
C GLY A 435 -17.43 30.19 40.07
N LEU A 436 -16.35 30.74 40.64
CA LEU A 436 -15.87 30.51 41.99
C LEU A 436 -16.21 31.70 42.90
N ARG A 437 -16.78 31.39 44.06
CA ARG A 437 -17.04 32.36 45.13
C ARG A 437 -16.89 31.72 46.50
N ASP A 438 -16.70 32.55 47.51
CA ASP A 438 -16.71 32.08 48.90
C ASP A 438 -18.08 31.47 49.27
N TYR A 439 -18.10 30.54 50.21
CA TYR A 439 -19.35 30.01 50.75
C TYR A 439 -20.12 31.09 51.52
N ASP A 440 -19.40 31.94 52.28
CA ASP A 440 -19.97 33.12 52.95
C ASP A 440 -19.68 34.40 52.18
N ASP A 441 -20.29 34.50 51.00
CA ASP A 441 -20.12 35.57 50.01
C ASP A 441 -20.81 36.89 50.39
N THR A 442 -21.05 37.13 51.69
CA THR A 442 -21.79 38.29 52.23
C THR A 442 -20.99 39.22 53.15
N GLY A 443 -19.80 38.80 53.63
CA GLY A 443 -18.81 39.61 54.38
C GLY A 443 -18.87 39.39 55.91
N SER A 444 -17.78 38.99 56.57
CA SER A 444 -16.73 39.91 57.08
C SER A 444 -15.39 39.22 57.35
N SER A 445 -15.30 37.91 57.20
CA SER A 445 -14.10 37.15 57.56
C SER A 445 -13.07 37.14 56.44
N THR A 446 -11.83 37.55 56.73
CA THR A 446 -10.72 37.38 55.80
C THR A 446 -10.26 35.93 55.69
N TRP A 447 -10.67 35.06 56.63
CA TRP A 447 -10.33 33.63 56.63
C TRP A 447 -10.96 32.84 55.46
N GLY A 448 -12.00 33.39 54.82
CA GLY A 448 -12.66 32.76 53.67
C GLY A 448 -11.93 32.98 52.35
N TRP A 449 -10.98 33.92 52.32
CA TRP A 449 -10.28 34.26 51.09
C TRP A 449 -9.32 33.16 50.64
N LYS A 450 -9.37 32.88 49.33
CA LYS A 450 -8.56 31.87 48.65
C LYS A 450 -8.06 32.42 47.31
N GLY A 451 -6.79 32.13 47.01
CA GLY A 451 -6.17 32.37 45.71
C GLY A 451 -5.91 31.06 44.98
N PHE A 452 -6.08 31.05 43.66
CA PHE A 452 -5.98 29.86 42.82
C PHE A 452 -4.91 30.01 41.73
N THR A 453 -4.55 28.91 41.08
CA THR A 453 -3.86 28.96 39.79
C THR A 453 -4.86 29.31 38.68
N ASN A 454 -4.44 30.05 37.65
CA ASN A 454 -5.29 30.50 36.56
C ASN A 454 -5.57 29.46 35.45
N SER A 455 -5.09 28.23 35.59
CA SER A 455 -5.33 27.15 34.63
C SER A 455 -6.11 25.98 35.24
N PRO A 456 -7.43 26.12 35.50
CA PRO A 456 -8.25 24.97 35.83
C PRO A 456 -8.39 24.00 34.65
N LYS A 457 -8.77 22.75 34.95
CA LYS A 457 -9.06 21.69 33.98
C LYS A 457 -10.48 21.17 34.11
N LEU A 458 -11.14 20.95 32.98
CA LEU A 458 -12.37 20.18 32.86
C LEU A 458 -11.99 18.77 32.36
N VAL A 459 -12.28 17.75 33.16
CA VAL A 459 -11.96 16.34 32.87
C VAL A 459 -13.25 15.58 32.70
N VAL A 460 -13.44 14.92 31.54
CA VAL A 460 -14.70 14.26 31.16
C VAL A 460 -14.44 12.84 30.68
N ASP A 461 -15.00 11.86 31.38
CA ASP A 461 -15.02 10.45 30.97
C ASP A 461 -16.32 10.18 30.18
N TYR A 462 -16.23 9.56 29.00
CA TYR A 462 -17.38 9.32 28.11
C TYR A 462 -17.28 8.02 27.29
N ASN A 463 -18.43 7.56 26.78
CA ASN A 463 -18.57 6.52 25.74
C ASN A 463 -19.15 7.13 24.45
N THR A 464 -18.67 6.71 23.29
CA THR A 464 -19.28 7.04 22.00
C THR A 464 -20.25 5.94 21.59
N PRO A 465 -21.54 6.25 21.33
CA PRO A 465 -22.48 5.24 20.85
C PRO A 465 -22.08 4.65 19.49
N PRO A 466 -22.40 3.37 19.20
CA PRO A 466 -22.11 2.74 17.92
C PRO A 466 -22.79 3.44 16.75
N VAL A 467 -22.16 3.39 15.57
CA VAL A 467 -22.75 3.92 14.34
C VAL A 467 -23.85 2.97 13.83
N ALA A 468 -24.88 3.53 13.19
CA ALA A 468 -25.94 2.73 12.56
C ALA A 468 -25.35 1.73 11.54
N PRO A 469 -25.85 0.47 11.47
CA PRO A 469 -25.30 -0.52 10.56
C PRO A 469 -25.39 -0.10 9.09
N SER A 470 -24.38 -0.47 8.33
CA SER A 470 -24.29 -0.22 6.88
C SER A 470 -24.14 -1.55 6.12
N GLY A 471 -24.24 -1.53 4.79
CA GLY A 471 -24.06 -2.75 3.97
C GLY A 471 -25.02 -3.89 4.33
N VAL A 472 -26.22 -3.55 4.79
CA VAL A 472 -27.26 -4.51 5.19
C VAL A 472 -27.73 -5.27 3.96
N GLY A 473 -27.75 -6.60 4.03
CA GLY A 473 -28.07 -7.48 2.91
C GLY A 473 -27.96 -8.95 3.30
N THR A 474 -28.00 -9.84 2.32
CA THR A 474 -27.69 -11.26 2.53
C THR A 474 -26.26 -11.61 2.11
N TYR A 475 -25.84 -12.85 2.37
CA TYR A 475 -24.71 -13.49 1.69
C TYR A 475 -25.18 -14.84 1.09
N PRO A 476 -25.05 -15.05 -0.23
CA PRO A 476 -24.57 -14.12 -1.26
C PRO A 476 -25.36 -12.79 -1.33
N GLY A 477 -24.72 -11.73 -1.82
CA GLY A 477 -25.15 -10.34 -1.67
C GLY A 477 -26.48 -9.98 -2.33
N THR A 478 -27.38 -9.33 -1.59
CA THR A 478 -28.64 -8.76 -2.12
C THR A 478 -28.82 -7.30 -1.70
N PRO A 479 -29.61 -6.52 -2.48
CA PRO A 479 -29.99 -5.17 -2.07
C PRO A 479 -30.96 -5.20 -0.88
N CYS A 480 -30.78 -4.29 0.07
CA CYS A 480 -31.76 -4.06 1.13
C CYS A 480 -32.89 -3.16 0.62
N VAL A 481 -33.97 -3.77 0.17
CA VAL A 481 -35.18 -3.10 -0.34
C VAL A 481 -36.44 -3.80 0.15
N THR A 482 -37.60 -3.15 0.02
CA THR A 482 -38.91 -3.71 0.40
C THR A 482 -39.92 -3.61 -0.74
N GLY A 483 -41.05 -4.30 -0.61
CA GLY A 483 -42.15 -4.28 -1.56
C GLY A 483 -41.84 -5.05 -2.85
N ALA A 484 -42.36 -4.56 -3.97
CA ALA A 484 -42.28 -5.24 -5.26
C ALA A 484 -40.84 -5.40 -5.81
N ALA A 485 -39.88 -4.63 -5.29
CA ALA A 485 -38.47 -4.71 -5.69
C ALA A 485 -37.65 -5.72 -4.85
N ARG A 486 -38.29 -6.44 -3.91
CA ARG A 486 -37.60 -7.40 -3.04
C ARG A 486 -36.88 -8.50 -3.87
N PRO A 487 -35.64 -8.85 -3.53
CA PRO A 487 -34.91 -9.93 -4.19
C PRO A 487 -35.53 -11.29 -3.91
N TYR A 488 -35.36 -12.21 -4.87
CA TYR A 488 -35.49 -13.64 -4.65
C TYR A 488 -34.12 -14.20 -4.28
N VAL A 489 -34.08 -15.16 -3.36
CA VAL A 489 -32.83 -15.75 -2.86
C VAL A 489 -32.94 -17.26 -2.74
N ASN A 490 -31.89 -17.95 -3.18
CA ASN A 490 -31.66 -19.34 -2.81
C ASN A 490 -31.43 -19.45 -1.28
N ALA A 491 -32.03 -20.46 -0.64
CA ALA A 491 -31.82 -20.75 0.79
C ALA A 491 -30.39 -21.22 1.14
N GLY A 492 -29.60 -21.59 0.13
CA GLY A 492 -28.31 -22.27 0.23
C GLY A 492 -28.45 -23.76 0.48
N ASP A 493 -27.32 -24.48 0.45
CA ASP A 493 -27.23 -25.87 0.88
C ASP A 493 -26.70 -26.00 2.32
N ALA A 494 -26.53 -27.23 2.80
CA ALA A 494 -26.04 -27.48 4.16
C ALA A 494 -24.59 -26.97 4.38
N GLN A 495 -23.82 -26.78 3.31
CA GLN A 495 -22.43 -26.34 3.33
C GLN A 495 -22.31 -24.82 3.20
N SER A 496 -23.24 -24.17 2.51
CA SER A 496 -23.27 -22.73 2.24
C SER A 496 -24.69 -22.15 2.40
N PRO A 497 -25.26 -22.16 3.62
CA PRO A 497 -26.60 -21.61 3.89
C PRO A 497 -26.63 -20.09 3.75
N LEU A 498 -27.81 -19.55 3.38
CA LEU A 498 -28.06 -18.11 3.31
C LEU A 498 -27.78 -17.43 4.66
N GLN A 499 -27.18 -16.24 4.62
CA GLN A 499 -26.89 -15.46 5.82
C GLN A 499 -27.50 -14.07 5.70
N LEU A 500 -27.99 -13.50 6.80
CA LEU A 500 -28.16 -12.05 6.91
C LEU A 500 -26.83 -11.43 7.31
N LYS A 501 -26.48 -10.28 6.74
CA LYS A 501 -25.26 -9.57 7.09
C LYS A 501 -25.48 -8.07 7.23
N ALA A 502 -24.61 -7.45 8.02
CA ALA A 502 -24.45 -6.01 8.08
C ALA A 502 -23.06 -5.65 8.58
N LYS A 503 -22.54 -4.51 8.11
CA LYS A 503 -21.30 -3.91 8.59
C LYS A 503 -21.57 -3.05 9.81
N ILE A 504 -20.85 -3.31 10.89
CA ILE A 504 -21.00 -2.64 12.18
C ILE A 504 -19.67 -2.05 12.61
N TYR A 505 -19.73 -0.90 13.30
CA TYR A 505 -18.58 -0.13 13.77
C TYR A 505 -18.90 0.69 15.02
N ASP A 506 -17.95 0.72 15.95
CA ASP A 506 -17.92 1.64 17.08
C ASP A 506 -16.48 2.18 17.23
N PRO A 507 -16.28 3.51 17.31
CA PRO A 507 -14.95 4.11 17.38
C PRO A 507 -14.22 3.88 18.71
N ASP A 508 -14.95 3.60 19.79
CA ASP A 508 -14.40 3.54 21.15
C ASP A 508 -14.18 2.10 21.65
N LYS A 509 -14.77 1.10 20.98
CA LYS A 509 -14.88 -0.27 21.48
C LYS A 509 -14.03 -1.26 20.70
N ALA A 510 -12.72 -1.25 21.01
CA ALA A 510 -11.76 -2.18 20.41
C ALA A 510 -11.92 -3.64 20.88
N ASP A 511 -12.13 -3.93 22.19
CA ASP A 511 -12.11 -5.32 22.72
C ASP A 511 -13.31 -5.78 23.60
N ASP A 512 -14.35 -4.98 23.85
CA ASP A 512 -15.66 -5.58 24.23
C ASP A 512 -16.40 -6.09 22.98
N GLY A 513 -15.89 -5.69 21.81
CA GLY A 513 -16.46 -5.87 20.50
C GLY A 513 -17.77 -5.12 20.33
N VAL A 514 -18.21 -5.08 19.08
CA VAL A 514 -19.58 -4.73 18.73
C VAL A 514 -20.31 -5.99 18.30
N ARG A 515 -21.62 -6.05 18.50
CA ARG A 515 -22.44 -7.10 17.91
C ARG A 515 -23.58 -6.53 17.09
N ALA A 516 -23.98 -7.29 16.07
CA ALA A 516 -25.27 -7.12 15.42
C ALA A 516 -26.39 -7.74 16.25
N GLU A 517 -27.50 -7.03 16.36
CA GLU A 517 -28.78 -7.55 16.82
C GLU A 517 -29.78 -7.45 15.66
N PHE A 518 -30.10 -8.59 15.05
CA PHE A 518 -31.09 -8.73 14.00
C PHE A 518 -32.48 -8.98 14.59
N VAL A 519 -33.49 -8.40 13.95
CA VAL A 519 -34.90 -8.76 14.10
C VAL A 519 -35.39 -9.25 12.76
N MET A 520 -36.12 -10.38 12.75
CA MET A 520 -36.64 -10.96 11.52
C MET A 520 -38.11 -11.35 11.69
N ASN A 521 -38.91 -11.08 10.65
CA ASN A 521 -40.30 -11.48 10.55
C ASN A 521 -40.49 -12.41 9.35
N HIS A 522 -41.48 -13.29 9.46
CA HIS A 522 -42.04 -14.08 8.36
C HIS A 522 -43.40 -13.49 7.97
N TYR A 523 -43.72 -13.48 6.68
CA TYR A 523 -45.00 -12.99 6.18
C TYR A 523 -46.02 -14.14 6.12
N ASP A 524 -47.02 -14.10 7.00
CA ASP A 524 -48.16 -15.01 6.90
C ASP A 524 -49.08 -14.51 5.78
N SER A 525 -49.02 -15.19 4.64
CA SER A 525 -49.86 -14.90 3.47
C SER A 525 -51.34 -15.15 3.70
N THR A 526 -51.71 -16.01 4.66
CA THR A 526 -53.11 -16.31 5.01
C THR A 526 -53.71 -15.21 5.88
N ALA A 527 -52.95 -14.72 6.86
CA ALA A 527 -53.36 -13.61 7.72
C ALA A 527 -53.11 -12.22 7.10
N GLY A 528 -52.27 -12.14 6.07
CA GLY A 528 -51.83 -10.89 5.45
C GLY A 528 -50.97 -10.02 6.38
N ALA A 529 -50.25 -10.63 7.31
CA ALA A 529 -49.55 -9.96 8.41
C ALA A 529 -48.10 -10.44 8.58
N TRP A 530 -47.26 -9.61 9.18
CA TRP A 530 -45.89 -9.96 9.56
C TRP A 530 -45.85 -10.53 10.97
N GLU A 531 -45.24 -11.70 11.13
CA GLU A 531 -45.02 -12.36 12.41
C GLU A 531 -43.54 -12.33 12.78
N GLU A 532 -43.21 -11.83 13.97
CA GLU A 532 -41.80 -11.80 14.42
C GLU A 532 -41.31 -13.20 14.79
N ILE A 533 -40.22 -13.62 14.14
CA ILE A 533 -39.59 -14.93 14.33
C ILE A 533 -38.13 -14.81 14.81
N THR A 534 -37.73 -13.66 15.36
CA THR A 534 -36.35 -13.40 15.84
C THR A 534 -35.83 -14.48 16.78
N SER A 535 -36.69 -15.06 17.62
CA SER A 535 -36.34 -16.12 18.57
C SER A 535 -35.89 -17.43 17.89
N THR A 536 -36.24 -17.62 16.62
CA THR A 536 -35.83 -18.79 15.82
C THR A 536 -34.43 -18.64 15.22
N LEU A 537 -33.90 -17.41 15.17
CA LEU A 537 -32.55 -17.14 14.68
C LEU A 537 -31.49 -17.64 15.68
N PRO A 538 -30.30 -18.08 15.21
CA PRO A 538 -29.17 -18.38 16.07
C PRO A 538 -28.88 -17.26 17.08
N GLY A 539 -28.72 -17.60 18.37
CA GLY A 539 -28.49 -16.60 19.43
C GLY A 539 -29.64 -15.60 19.62
N GLY A 540 -30.85 -15.87 19.11
CA GLY A 540 -31.99 -14.96 19.15
C GLY A 540 -31.74 -13.68 18.33
N GLY A 541 -31.09 -13.80 17.18
CA GLY A 541 -30.76 -12.69 16.28
C GLY A 541 -29.47 -11.96 16.67
N LYS A 542 -28.78 -12.36 17.74
CA LYS A 542 -27.57 -11.70 18.22
C LYS A 542 -26.32 -12.42 17.74
N THR A 543 -25.44 -11.68 17.09
CA THR A 543 -24.11 -12.20 16.75
C THR A 543 -23.19 -12.18 17.97
N ALA A 544 -22.10 -12.94 17.91
CA ALA A 544 -21.00 -12.76 18.85
C ALA A 544 -20.41 -11.36 18.69
N TYR A 545 -19.88 -10.83 19.79
CA TYR A 545 -19.08 -9.62 19.76
C TYR A 545 -17.86 -9.84 18.86
N LYS A 546 -17.61 -8.91 17.93
CA LYS A 546 -16.39 -8.90 17.11
C LYS A 546 -15.61 -7.63 17.36
N TYR A 547 -14.30 -7.78 17.31
CA TYR A 547 -13.33 -6.69 17.43
C TYR A 547 -13.16 -6.01 16.09
N THR A 548 -13.47 -4.72 16.03
CA THR A 548 -13.51 -4.01 14.75
C THR A 548 -13.06 -2.57 14.95
N THR A 549 -11.95 -2.18 14.33
CA THR A 549 -11.49 -0.79 14.25
C THR A 549 -12.03 -0.07 13.00
N ALA A 550 -12.86 -0.76 12.22
CA ALA A 550 -13.57 -0.26 11.05
C ALA A 550 -14.86 -1.07 10.82
N ALA A 551 -15.75 -0.58 9.95
CA ALA A 551 -17.01 -1.24 9.62
C ALA A 551 -16.81 -2.67 9.08
N THR A 552 -17.16 -3.66 9.90
CA THR A 552 -16.85 -5.09 9.65
C THR A 552 -18.13 -5.91 9.57
N ASP A 553 -18.14 -6.94 8.71
CA ASP A 553 -19.31 -7.79 8.50
C ASP A 553 -19.61 -8.65 9.73
N HIS A 554 -20.81 -8.46 10.28
CA HIS A 554 -21.50 -9.37 11.16
C HIS A 554 -22.52 -10.13 10.35
N ALA A 555 -22.58 -11.45 10.53
CA ALA A 555 -23.52 -12.29 9.82
C ALA A 555 -24.16 -13.31 10.74
N ILE A 556 -25.39 -13.69 10.40
CA ILE A 556 -26.13 -14.76 11.04
C ILE A 556 -26.65 -15.71 9.96
N THR A 557 -26.34 -16.99 10.14
CA THR A 557 -26.80 -18.05 9.25
C THR A 557 -28.28 -18.31 9.47
N LEU A 558 -29.03 -18.39 8.37
CA LEU A 558 -30.44 -18.74 8.38
C LEU A 558 -30.61 -20.26 8.20
N THR A 559 -31.64 -20.80 8.84
CA THR A 559 -32.02 -22.21 8.75
C THR A 559 -33.54 -22.31 8.64
N ASN A 560 -34.05 -23.38 8.02
CA ASN A 560 -35.49 -23.65 7.90
C ASN A 560 -36.25 -22.57 7.11
N LEU A 561 -35.63 -22.02 6.08
CA LEU A 561 -36.31 -21.16 5.12
C LEU A 561 -37.25 -22.00 4.25
N VAL A 562 -38.45 -21.48 4.00
CA VAL A 562 -39.50 -22.19 3.27
C VAL A 562 -39.63 -21.61 1.87
N ASP A 563 -39.69 -22.49 0.88
CA ASP A 563 -39.89 -22.13 -0.53
C ASP A 563 -41.15 -21.27 -0.74
N GLY A 564 -41.04 -20.20 -1.53
CA GLY A 564 -42.12 -19.26 -1.83
C GLY A 564 -42.45 -18.26 -0.72
N GLU A 565 -41.94 -18.45 0.50
CA GLU A 565 -42.22 -17.59 1.64
C GLU A 565 -41.37 -16.30 1.65
N THR A 566 -41.91 -15.24 2.24
CA THR A 566 -41.23 -13.93 2.33
C THR A 566 -40.83 -13.61 3.76
N TYR A 567 -39.64 -13.04 3.91
CA TYR A 567 -39.07 -12.60 5.18
C TYR A 567 -38.70 -11.13 5.15
N SER A 568 -38.82 -10.44 6.29
CA SER A 568 -38.32 -9.07 6.48
C SER A 568 -37.36 -9.02 7.66
N TYR A 569 -36.29 -8.23 7.58
CA TYR A 569 -35.33 -8.09 8.65
C TYR A 569 -34.77 -6.68 8.77
N LYS A 570 -34.30 -6.34 9.97
CA LYS A 570 -33.54 -5.12 10.26
C LYS A 570 -32.49 -5.42 11.34
N VAL A 571 -31.54 -4.51 11.50
CA VAL A 571 -30.40 -4.73 12.40
C VAL A 571 -29.98 -3.44 13.09
N LYS A 572 -29.45 -3.55 14.31
CA LYS A 572 -28.73 -2.48 15.00
C LYS A 572 -27.41 -3.00 15.57
N ALA A 573 -26.53 -2.07 15.93
CA ALA A 573 -25.29 -2.33 16.63
C ALA A 573 -25.44 -2.17 18.14
N TYR A 574 -24.68 -2.95 18.91
CA TYR A 574 -24.59 -2.85 20.36
C TYR A 574 -23.16 -3.13 20.82
N ASP A 575 -22.60 -2.26 21.67
CA ASP A 575 -21.22 -2.32 22.17
C ASP A 575 -21.08 -2.78 23.64
N GLY A 576 -22.19 -3.18 24.27
CA GLY A 576 -22.23 -3.51 25.70
C GLY A 576 -22.71 -2.37 26.61
N THR A 577 -22.67 -1.11 26.13
CA THR A 577 -23.14 0.07 26.87
C THR A 577 -24.34 0.71 26.17
N ASP A 578 -24.19 1.05 24.89
CA ASP A 578 -25.10 1.82 24.06
C ASP A 578 -25.52 1.04 22.79
N SER A 579 -26.70 1.35 22.26
CA SER A 579 -27.18 0.83 20.97
C SER A 579 -27.16 1.91 19.90
N SER A 580 -26.85 1.54 18.66
CA SER A 580 -27.09 2.41 17.51
C SER A 580 -28.58 2.57 17.21
N ALA A 581 -28.91 3.47 16.29
CA ALA A 581 -30.18 3.43 15.57
C ALA A 581 -30.33 2.12 14.77
N TRP A 582 -31.58 1.72 14.53
CA TRP A 582 -31.91 0.58 13.65
C TRP A 582 -31.68 0.92 12.18
N SER A 583 -31.34 -0.09 11.38
CA SER A 583 -31.43 -0.02 9.91
C SER A 583 -32.89 0.11 9.46
N THR A 584 -33.07 0.47 8.18
CA THR A 584 -34.35 0.23 7.49
C THR A 584 -34.65 -1.27 7.43
N TRP A 585 -35.91 -1.61 7.18
CA TRP A 585 -36.30 -2.97 6.87
C TRP A 585 -35.79 -3.36 5.48
N CYS A 586 -35.38 -4.62 5.34
CA CYS A 586 -35.06 -5.28 4.09
C CYS A 586 -35.98 -6.51 3.95
N GLU A 587 -36.37 -6.87 2.74
CA GLU A 587 -37.20 -8.04 2.45
C GLU A 587 -36.50 -8.98 1.46
N PHE A 588 -36.81 -10.27 1.52
CA PHE A 588 -36.47 -11.25 0.48
C PHE A 588 -37.53 -12.34 0.40
N THR A 589 -37.66 -12.96 -0.76
CA THR A 589 -38.50 -14.14 -0.98
C THR A 589 -37.61 -15.34 -1.26
N VAL A 590 -37.89 -16.47 -0.63
CA VAL A 590 -37.08 -17.69 -0.77
C VAL A 590 -37.56 -18.48 -1.97
N ASP A 591 -36.62 -18.95 -2.76
CA ASP A 591 -36.85 -19.80 -3.92
C ASP A 591 -35.77 -20.86 -3.97
N THR A 592 -36.16 -22.11 -3.79
CA THR A 592 -35.30 -23.28 -3.68
C THR A 592 -35.44 -24.24 -4.85
N VAL A 593 -36.23 -23.87 -5.85
CA VAL A 593 -36.54 -24.72 -6.99
C VAL A 593 -35.51 -24.48 -8.07
N ASP A 594 -34.65 -25.47 -8.30
CA ASP A 594 -33.73 -25.43 -9.44
C ASP A 594 -34.53 -25.44 -10.75
N PRO A 595 -34.09 -24.71 -11.80
CA PRO A 595 -34.65 -24.84 -13.14
C PRO A 595 -34.65 -26.31 -13.59
N ALA A 596 -35.80 -26.79 -14.04
CA ALA A 596 -36.06 -28.21 -14.30
C ALA A 596 -35.90 -28.60 -15.78
N THR A 597 -36.07 -27.64 -16.69
CA THR A 597 -35.94 -27.88 -18.13
C THR A 597 -34.57 -27.46 -18.67
N LEU A 598 -34.15 -28.11 -19.76
CA LEU A 598 -32.88 -27.79 -20.41
C LEU A 598 -33.00 -26.46 -21.15
N PRO A 599 -31.97 -25.60 -21.08
CA PRO A 599 -31.96 -24.37 -21.85
C PRO A 599 -31.81 -24.68 -23.35
N GLU A 600 -32.36 -23.81 -24.18
CA GLU A 600 -32.16 -23.90 -25.63
C GLU A 600 -30.83 -23.22 -26.00
N VAL A 601 -30.05 -23.88 -26.85
CA VAL A 601 -28.77 -23.38 -27.35
C VAL A 601 -28.78 -23.41 -28.88
N SER A 602 -28.41 -22.29 -29.50
CA SER A 602 -28.31 -22.20 -30.97
C SER A 602 -27.14 -21.34 -31.41
N SER A 603 -26.56 -21.65 -32.56
CA SER A 603 -25.54 -20.84 -33.23
C SER A 603 -25.67 -20.98 -34.74
N ALA A 604 -25.61 -19.86 -35.46
CA ALA A 604 -25.52 -19.85 -36.92
C ALA A 604 -24.07 -20.01 -37.42
N ASP A 605 -23.11 -19.56 -36.61
CA ASP A 605 -21.68 -19.65 -36.90
C ASP A 605 -21.18 -21.09 -36.72
N TYR A 606 -21.69 -21.79 -35.71
CA TYR A 606 -21.37 -23.18 -35.37
C TYR A 606 -22.65 -24.01 -35.15
N PRO A 607 -23.36 -24.42 -36.22
CA PRO A 607 -24.57 -25.23 -36.12
C PRO A 607 -24.32 -26.59 -35.43
N ALA A 608 -25.35 -27.12 -34.79
CA ALA A 608 -25.28 -28.38 -34.06
C ALA A 608 -25.20 -29.59 -34.99
N ASP A 609 -24.37 -30.56 -34.61
CA ASP A 609 -24.32 -31.94 -35.14
C ASP A 609 -24.40 -32.07 -36.67
N THR A 610 -23.51 -31.37 -37.37
CA THR A 610 -23.29 -31.54 -38.81
C THR A 610 -21.88 -32.08 -39.10
N PRO A 611 -21.64 -33.41 -38.98
CA PRO A 611 -20.33 -34.02 -39.18
C PRO A 611 -19.70 -33.75 -40.55
N ASP A 612 -20.51 -33.42 -41.55
CA ASP A 612 -20.08 -33.16 -42.93
C ASP A 612 -19.91 -31.65 -43.25
N ASP A 613 -20.19 -30.76 -42.30
CA ASP A 613 -20.19 -29.29 -42.52
C ASP A 613 -19.49 -28.58 -41.36
N TRP A 614 -18.17 -28.73 -41.29
CA TRP A 614 -17.36 -28.09 -40.25
C TRP A 614 -17.31 -26.59 -40.51
N ARG A 615 -17.47 -25.78 -39.47
CA ARG A 615 -17.56 -24.31 -39.60
C ARG A 615 -16.42 -23.61 -38.88
N GLY A 616 -16.29 -22.31 -39.15
CA GLY A 616 -15.31 -21.44 -38.50
C GLY A 616 -13.89 -22.01 -38.55
N GLY A 617 -13.23 -22.02 -37.39
CA GLY A 617 -11.90 -22.56 -37.18
C GLY A 617 -11.44 -22.35 -35.73
N VAL A 618 -10.37 -23.02 -35.31
CA VAL A 618 -9.80 -22.87 -33.96
C VAL A 618 -9.57 -21.41 -33.62
N GLY A 619 -10.14 -20.94 -32.51
CA GLY A 619 -9.98 -19.58 -32.02
C GLY A 619 -10.77 -18.49 -32.74
N LEU A 620 -11.56 -18.84 -33.76
CA LEU A 620 -12.51 -17.91 -34.38
C LEU A 620 -13.77 -17.83 -33.52
N THR A 621 -14.10 -16.62 -33.05
CA THR A 621 -15.25 -16.38 -32.20
C THR A 621 -16.55 -16.54 -32.99
N GLY A 622 -17.51 -17.28 -32.44
CA GLY A 622 -18.89 -17.38 -32.94
C GLY A 622 -19.92 -16.98 -31.88
N ALA A 623 -21.10 -16.59 -32.33
CA ALA A 623 -22.22 -16.20 -31.49
C ALA A 623 -23.08 -17.43 -31.13
N PHE A 624 -23.30 -17.64 -29.84
CA PHE A 624 -24.21 -18.66 -29.31
C PHE A 624 -25.33 -17.98 -28.54
N THR A 625 -26.58 -18.29 -28.86
CA THR A 625 -27.74 -17.77 -28.16
C THR A 625 -28.25 -18.81 -27.18
N PHE A 626 -28.39 -18.41 -25.92
CA PHE A 626 -28.97 -19.21 -24.83
C PHE A 626 -30.35 -18.67 -24.49
N ALA A 627 -31.35 -19.52 -24.49
CA ALA A 627 -32.71 -19.20 -24.07
C ALA A 627 -33.18 -20.14 -22.98
N ALA A 628 -34.12 -19.67 -22.16
CA ALA A 628 -34.74 -20.49 -21.12
C ALA A 628 -35.51 -21.64 -21.78
N GLY A 629 -35.54 -22.81 -21.13
CA GLY A 629 -36.32 -23.94 -21.61
C GLY A 629 -37.83 -23.71 -21.47
N ASP A 630 -38.61 -24.50 -22.20
CA ASP A 630 -40.08 -24.40 -22.20
C ASP A 630 -40.67 -24.48 -20.78
N GLY A 631 -41.42 -23.45 -20.39
CA GLY A 631 -42.11 -23.40 -19.10
C GLY A 631 -41.32 -22.78 -17.95
N GLU A 632 -40.04 -22.48 -18.14
CA GLU A 632 -39.23 -21.71 -17.18
C GLU A 632 -39.55 -20.23 -17.32
N THR A 633 -39.95 -19.56 -16.22
CA THR A 633 -40.40 -18.15 -16.27
C THR A 633 -39.51 -17.20 -15.48
N ASP A 634 -38.59 -17.73 -14.69
CA ASP A 634 -37.73 -17.00 -13.78
C ASP A 634 -36.23 -17.27 -13.97
N VAL A 635 -35.85 -18.01 -15.03
CA VAL A 635 -34.48 -18.05 -15.55
C VAL A 635 -34.02 -16.63 -15.88
N SER A 636 -32.92 -16.21 -15.25
CA SER A 636 -32.39 -14.84 -15.34
C SER A 636 -30.97 -14.79 -15.88
N ALA A 637 -30.26 -15.93 -15.93
CA ALA A 637 -28.89 -16.03 -16.37
C ALA A 637 -28.57 -17.46 -16.86
N PHE A 638 -27.40 -17.63 -17.47
CA PHE A 638 -26.83 -18.94 -17.81
C PHE A 638 -25.36 -19.02 -17.38
N ARG A 639 -24.89 -20.20 -16.99
CA ARG A 639 -23.45 -20.51 -16.90
C ARG A 639 -23.08 -21.43 -18.04
N PHE A 640 -21.92 -21.24 -18.64
CA PHE A 640 -21.48 -22.08 -19.74
C PHE A 640 -20.01 -22.48 -19.62
N ALA A 641 -19.64 -23.58 -20.27
CA ALA A 641 -18.26 -24.03 -20.39
C ALA A 641 -18.07 -24.87 -21.66
N LEU A 642 -16.88 -24.78 -22.25
CA LEU A 642 -16.47 -25.62 -23.38
C LEU A 642 -15.71 -26.85 -22.85
N GLU A 643 -15.98 -28.02 -23.42
CA GLU A 643 -15.34 -29.34 -23.16
C GLU A 643 -15.57 -29.94 -21.78
N GLU A 644 -15.52 -29.14 -20.72
CA GLU A 644 -15.60 -29.60 -19.33
C GLU A 644 -16.71 -28.85 -18.57
N PRO A 645 -17.85 -29.49 -18.26
CA PRO A 645 -18.97 -28.83 -17.58
C PRO A 645 -18.61 -28.27 -16.20
N ALA A 646 -17.63 -28.86 -15.50
CA ALA A 646 -17.17 -28.36 -14.20
C ALA A 646 -16.56 -26.95 -14.26
N LEU A 647 -16.18 -26.45 -15.44
CA LEU A 647 -15.68 -25.09 -15.62
C LEU A 647 -16.81 -24.04 -15.69
N ALA A 648 -18.08 -24.45 -15.68
CA ALA A 648 -19.24 -23.55 -15.67
C ALA A 648 -19.46 -22.95 -14.26
N THR A 649 -18.63 -21.97 -13.91
CA THR A 649 -18.59 -21.34 -12.59
C THR A 649 -19.35 -19.99 -12.61
N PRO A 650 -19.53 -19.30 -11.45
CA PRO A 650 -20.06 -17.94 -11.45
C PRO A 650 -19.28 -16.96 -12.35
N ALA A 651 -18.01 -17.25 -12.66
CA ALA A 651 -17.20 -16.42 -13.56
C ALA A 651 -17.61 -16.51 -15.03
N THR A 652 -18.29 -17.58 -15.45
CA THR A 652 -18.83 -17.74 -16.82
C THR A 652 -20.33 -17.47 -16.88
N GLN A 653 -20.89 -16.87 -15.81
CA GLN A 653 -22.31 -16.53 -15.78
C GLN A 653 -22.60 -15.30 -16.66
N VAL A 654 -23.62 -15.41 -17.49
CA VAL A 654 -24.15 -14.34 -18.34
C VAL A 654 -25.60 -14.06 -17.97
N THR A 655 -25.92 -12.80 -17.69
CA THR A 655 -27.29 -12.39 -17.34
C THR A 655 -28.10 -12.13 -18.60
N ILE A 656 -29.37 -12.55 -18.60
CA ILE A 656 -30.34 -12.18 -19.63
C ILE A 656 -30.64 -10.68 -19.49
N PRO A 657 -30.45 -9.86 -20.55
CA PRO A 657 -30.76 -8.44 -20.49
C PRO A 657 -32.24 -8.19 -20.11
N ALA A 658 -32.50 -7.14 -19.35
CA ALA A 658 -33.86 -6.81 -18.91
C ALA A 658 -34.83 -6.68 -20.09
N GLY A 659 -35.98 -7.37 -20.00
CA GLY A 659 -37.00 -7.38 -21.05
C GLY A 659 -36.73 -8.35 -22.21
N GLN A 660 -35.65 -9.14 -22.15
CA GLN A 660 -35.35 -10.20 -23.12
C GLN A 660 -35.63 -11.58 -22.51
N THR A 661 -35.68 -12.60 -23.37
CA THR A 661 -35.89 -14.01 -23.01
C THR A 661 -34.66 -14.88 -23.32
N SER A 662 -33.62 -14.29 -23.91
CA SER A 662 -32.39 -14.98 -24.30
C SER A 662 -31.18 -14.03 -24.21
N VAL A 663 -29.99 -14.59 -24.25
CA VAL A 663 -28.73 -13.86 -24.30
C VAL A 663 -27.82 -14.47 -25.35
N THR A 664 -27.14 -13.62 -26.14
CA THR A 664 -26.13 -14.06 -27.10
C THR A 664 -24.74 -13.87 -26.51
N VAL A 665 -23.93 -14.92 -26.55
CA VAL A 665 -22.61 -15.02 -25.95
C VAL A 665 -21.57 -15.33 -27.03
N PRO A 666 -20.46 -14.58 -27.09
CA PRO A 666 -19.34 -14.93 -27.94
C PRO A 666 -18.56 -16.12 -27.34
N VAL A 667 -18.29 -17.15 -28.14
CA VAL A 667 -17.47 -18.30 -27.74
C VAL A 667 -16.47 -18.60 -28.85
N ALA A 668 -15.20 -18.80 -28.48
CA ALA A 668 -14.14 -19.23 -29.39
C ALA A 668 -13.78 -20.70 -29.11
N PRO A 669 -13.89 -21.60 -30.10
CA PRO A 669 -13.48 -22.99 -29.94
C PRO A 669 -11.97 -23.12 -29.76
N ARG A 670 -11.51 -24.13 -29.00
CA ARG A 670 -10.09 -24.27 -28.64
C ARG A 670 -9.35 -25.36 -29.40
N HIS A 671 -10.04 -26.21 -30.13
CA HIS A 671 -9.44 -27.19 -31.02
C HIS A 671 -10.38 -27.45 -32.21
N ASP A 672 -9.85 -28.07 -33.24
CA ASP A 672 -10.61 -28.51 -34.39
C ASP A 672 -11.40 -29.78 -34.06
N TRP A 673 -12.17 -30.26 -35.04
CA TRP A 673 -13.09 -31.38 -34.86
C TRP A 673 -14.26 -31.04 -33.89
N LEU A 674 -14.85 -32.07 -33.32
CA LEU A 674 -15.99 -32.02 -32.41
C LEU A 674 -15.66 -31.25 -31.12
N ASN A 675 -16.34 -30.13 -30.90
CA ASN A 675 -16.33 -29.39 -29.64
C ASN A 675 -17.71 -29.55 -28.95
N THR A 676 -17.73 -29.43 -27.62
CA THR A 676 -18.95 -29.54 -26.82
C THR A 676 -19.10 -28.34 -25.88
N LEU A 677 -20.20 -27.60 -26.02
CA LEU A 677 -20.59 -26.50 -25.15
C LEU A 677 -21.67 -26.97 -24.16
N TYR A 678 -21.41 -26.80 -22.87
CA TYR A 678 -22.34 -27.08 -21.78
C TYR A 678 -22.96 -25.76 -21.31
N VAL A 679 -24.29 -25.72 -21.18
CA VAL A 679 -25.02 -24.52 -20.73
C VAL A 679 -26.00 -24.89 -19.61
N PHE A 680 -25.84 -24.24 -18.46
CA PHE A 680 -26.68 -24.40 -17.29
C PHE A 680 -27.59 -23.18 -17.11
N PRO A 681 -28.91 -23.35 -16.96
CA PRO A 681 -29.81 -22.27 -16.62
C PRO A 681 -29.60 -21.84 -15.16
N VAL A 682 -29.73 -20.54 -14.91
CA VAL A 682 -29.68 -19.94 -13.57
C VAL A 682 -30.91 -19.06 -13.39
N ASP A 683 -31.71 -19.33 -12.36
CA ASP A 683 -32.89 -18.52 -12.06
C ASP A 683 -32.54 -17.17 -11.40
N ARG A 684 -33.58 -16.37 -11.13
CA ARG A 684 -33.48 -15.07 -10.46
C ARG A 684 -33.04 -15.15 -8.99
N ALA A 685 -33.17 -16.33 -8.36
CA ALA A 685 -32.75 -16.60 -7.00
C ALA A 685 -31.30 -17.09 -6.91
N GLY A 686 -30.71 -17.45 -8.05
CA GLY A 686 -29.38 -17.99 -8.20
C GLY A 686 -29.30 -19.51 -8.16
N ASN A 687 -30.43 -20.23 -8.17
CA ASN A 687 -30.44 -21.68 -8.31
C ASN A 687 -29.93 -22.07 -9.71
N VAL A 688 -29.14 -23.14 -9.79
CA VAL A 688 -28.52 -23.61 -11.02
C VAL A 688 -29.13 -24.95 -11.38
N GLY A 689 -29.61 -25.10 -12.62
CA GLY A 689 -30.17 -26.37 -13.09
C GLY A 689 -29.18 -27.53 -12.91
N LYS A 690 -29.68 -28.72 -12.54
CA LYS A 690 -28.81 -29.88 -12.26
C LYS A 690 -28.21 -30.52 -13.51
N THR A 691 -28.84 -30.30 -14.66
CA THR A 691 -28.44 -30.90 -15.94
C THR A 691 -28.20 -29.79 -16.95
N PRO A 692 -27.02 -29.74 -17.61
CA PRO A 692 -26.77 -28.78 -18.66
C PRO A 692 -27.40 -29.21 -20.00
N ALA A 693 -27.73 -28.24 -20.85
CA ALA A 693 -27.84 -28.50 -22.28
C ALA A 693 -26.45 -28.82 -22.83
N VAL A 694 -26.36 -29.86 -23.66
CA VAL A 694 -25.13 -30.30 -24.34
C VAL A 694 -25.24 -29.94 -25.81
N TYR A 695 -24.44 -28.97 -26.24
CA TYR A 695 -24.42 -28.48 -27.61
C TYR A 695 -23.11 -28.87 -28.30
N SER A 696 -23.18 -29.82 -29.23
CA SER A 696 -22.01 -30.34 -29.95
C SER A 696 -21.94 -29.78 -31.37
N PHE A 697 -20.75 -29.34 -31.79
CA PHE A 697 -20.53 -28.70 -33.10
C PHE A 697 -19.12 -29.02 -33.63
N TYR A 698 -18.97 -29.03 -34.97
CA TYR A 698 -17.71 -29.37 -35.63
C TYR A 698 -16.96 -28.14 -36.13
N VAL A 699 -15.66 -28.07 -35.81
CA VAL A 699 -14.80 -26.91 -36.04
C VAL A 699 -13.68 -27.26 -37.03
N LYS A 700 -13.38 -26.37 -37.98
CA LYS A 700 -12.23 -26.54 -38.88
C LYS A 700 -10.90 -26.37 -38.14
N ALA A 701 -9.81 -26.87 -38.75
CA ALA A 701 -8.46 -26.48 -38.36
C ALA A 701 -8.31 -24.94 -38.30
N GLY A 702 -7.40 -24.47 -37.44
CA GLY A 702 -7.10 -23.05 -37.33
C GLY A 702 -6.62 -22.48 -38.66
N ALA A 703 -7.11 -21.29 -39.02
CA ALA A 703 -6.66 -20.62 -40.24
C ALA A 703 -5.18 -20.18 -40.14
N ASP A 704 -4.52 -20.12 -41.30
CA ASP A 704 -3.18 -19.56 -41.47
C ASP A 704 -3.11 -18.08 -41.04
N PRO A 705 -1.91 -17.54 -40.72
CA PRO A 705 -1.76 -16.13 -40.38
C PRO A 705 -2.24 -15.19 -41.49
N VAL A 706 -2.84 -14.07 -41.08
CA VAL A 706 -3.25 -12.96 -41.97
C VAL A 706 -2.09 -12.05 -42.36
N GLY A 707 -0.94 -12.19 -41.68
CA GLY A 707 0.35 -11.62 -42.09
C GLY A 707 1.51 -12.51 -41.60
N GLN A 708 2.47 -12.81 -42.48
CA GLN A 708 3.66 -13.61 -42.19
C GLN A 708 4.89 -13.07 -42.90
N TRP A 709 5.84 -12.54 -42.14
CA TRP A 709 7.13 -12.06 -42.64
C TRP A 709 8.25 -12.96 -42.14
N ARG A 710 8.78 -13.81 -43.03
CA ARG A 710 9.85 -14.77 -42.71
C ARG A 710 11.22 -14.10 -42.51
N MET A 711 11.41 -12.89 -43.03
CA MET A 711 12.66 -12.14 -42.95
C MET A 711 13.88 -12.81 -43.62
N ASP A 712 13.64 -13.66 -44.61
CA ASP A 712 14.67 -14.41 -45.35
C ASP A 712 15.36 -13.59 -46.46
N GLU A 713 14.97 -12.34 -46.67
CA GLU A 713 15.60 -11.48 -47.66
C GLU A 713 17.07 -11.18 -47.29
N THR A 714 17.93 -11.14 -48.31
CA THR A 714 19.36 -10.86 -48.11
C THR A 714 19.75 -9.42 -48.48
N ALA A 715 18.82 -8.65 -49.07
CA ALA A 715 19.03 -7.27 -49.53
C ALA A 715 17.69 -6.55 -49.74
N GLY A 716 17.74 -5.21 -49.85
CA GLY A 716 16.56 -4.36 -50.10
C GLY A 716 15.94 -3.81 -48.81
N GLY A 717 14.88 -3.00 -48.97
CA GLY A 717 14.21 -2.30 -47.86
C GLY A 717 12.76 -2.74 -47.63
N VAL A 718 12.39 -3.95 -48.06
CA VAL A 718 11.03 -4.49 -47.92
C VAL A 718 11.14 -5.95 -47.48
N ALA A 719 10.41 -6.32 -46.43
CA ALA A 719 10.15 -7.71 -46.09
C ALA A 719 8.83 -8.14 -46.74
N ALA A 720 8.84 -9.24 -47.49
CA ALA A 720 7.66 -9.77 -48.14
C ALA A 720 6.71 -10.42 -47.12
N ASP A 721 5.42 -10.18 -47.28
CA ASP A 721 4.39 -10.93 -46.56
C ASP A 721 3.99 -12.17 -47.38
N SER A 722 4.11 -13.35 -46.77
CA SER A 722 3.79 -14.65 -47.36
C SER A 722 2.33 -15.08 -47.11
N ALA A 723 1.54 -14.28 -46.39
CA ALA A 723 0.13 -14.56 -46.15
C ALA A 723 -0.72 -14.47 -47.44
N PRO A 724 -1.92 -15.09 -47.47
CA PRO A 724 -2.79 -15.08 -48.66
C PRO A 724 -3.16 -13.68 -49.17
N THR A 725 -3.23 -12.69 -48.27
CA THR A 725 -3.42 -11.27 -48.60
C THR A 725 -2.19 -10.49 -48.13
N PRO A 726 -1.19 -10.24 -49.00
CA PRO A 726 0.09 -9.68 -48.57
C PRO A 726 0.04 -8.22 -48.11
N HIS A 727 0.65 -7.95 -46.96
CA HIS A 727 0.92 -6.62 -46.39
C HIS A 727 2.44 -6.41 -46.29
N PRO A 728 3.15 -6.06 -47.39
CA PRO A 728 4.61 -5.93 -47.35
C PRO A 728 5.06 -4.90 -46.30
N LEU A 729 6.11 -5.23 -45.55
CA LEU A 729 6.67 -4.39 -44.50
C LEU A 729 7.81 -3.54 -45.10
N THR A 730 7.61 -2.23 -45.17
CA THR A 730 8.66 -1.31 -45.63
C THR A 730 9.60 -0.99 -44.48
N LEU A 731 10.89 -1.29 -44.65
CA LEU A 731 11.94 -1.02 -43.68
C LEU A 731 12.53 0.38 -43.88
N ALA A 732 12.84 1.06 -42.77
CA ALA A 732 13.40 2.41 -42.78
C ALA A 732 14.35 2.63 -41.59
N GLY A 733 15.13 3.71 -41.66
CA GLY A 733 16.13 4.04 -40.62
C GLY A 733 17.27 3.03 -40.55
N GLY A 734 17.84 2.83 -39.36
CA GLY A 734 18.90 1.85 -39.09
C GLY A 734 18.41 0.40 -39.07
N THR A 735 17.96 -0.10 -40.23
CA THR A 735 17.59 -1.51 -40.46
C THR A 735 18.59 -2.20 -41.41
N GLY A 736 18.72 -3.51 -41.29
CA GLY A 736 19.54 -4.32 -42.20
C GLY A 736 19.18 -5.81 -42.11
N TRP A 737 19.69 -6.61 -43.05
CA TRP A 737 19.48 -8.06 -43.06
C TRP A 737 20.64 -8.79 -42.37
N THR A 738 20.34 -9.83 -41.62
CA THR A 738 21.30 -10.66 -40.87
C THR A 738 20.88 -12.13 -40.87
N GLY A 739 21.68 -13.02 -40.27
CA GLY A 739 21.30 -14.41 -40.05
C GLY A 739 20.28 -14.55 -38.92
N GLY A 740 19.21 -15.30 -39.18
CA GLY A 740 18.05 -15.46 -38.30
C GLY A 740 18.13 -16.60 -37.30
N ARG A 741 16.96 -16.93 -36.74
CA ARG A 741 16.74 -18.16 -35.96
C ARG A 741 16.76 -19.38 -36.88
N VAL A 742 16.22 -19.24 -38.09
CA VAL A 742 16.39 -20.11 -39.26
C VAL A 742 16.39 -19.20 -40.48
N GLY A 743 17.36 -19.34 -41.39
CA GLY A 743 17.44 -18.46 -42.56
C GLY A 743 17.89 -17.03 -42.21
N GLY A 744 17.10 -16.04 -42.60
CA GLY A 744 17.39 -14.61 -42.42
C GLY A 744 16.67 -13.96 -41.23
N ALA A 745 17.06 -12.74 -40.88
CA ALA A 745 16.36 -11.89 -39.93
C ALA A 745 16.57 -10.41 -40.26
N VAL A 746 15.71 -9.54 -39.73
CA VAL A 746 15.92 -8.10 -39.77
C VAL A 746 16.63 -7.63 -38.50
N HIS A 747 17.77 -6.96 -38.68
CA HIS A 747 18.47 -6.21 -37.65
C HIS A 747 17.87 -4.81 -37.50
N VAL A 748 17.70 -4.37 -36.25
CA VAL A 748 17.20 -3.04 -35.86
C VAL A 748 18.16 -2.42 -34.85
N ASP A 749 18.63 -1.20 -35.14
CA ASP A 749 19.69 -0.51 -34.37
C ASP A 749 19.30 -0.02 -32.97
N GLY A 750 18.01 -0.06 -32.62
CA GLY A 750 17.49 0.47 -31.36
C GLY A 750 17.45 1.98 -31.25
N SER A 751 17.56 2.71 -32.36
CA SER A 751 17.54 4.18 -32.37
C SER A 751 16.61 4.75 -33.43
N THR A 752 16.72 4.29 -34.67
CA THR A 752 15.97 4.85 -35.81
C THR A 752 15.34 3.78 -36.68
N GLY A 753 15.80 2.53 -36.59
CA GLY A 753 15.31 1.42 -37.40
C GLY A 753 13.88 1.02 -37.06
N TYR A 754 13.06 0.77 -38.09
CA TYR A 754 11.72 0.20 -37.96
C TYR A 754 11.23 -0.39 -39.29
N GLY A 755 10.17 -1.20 -39.22
CA GLY A 755 9.36 -1.60 -40.36
C GLY A 755 7.90 -1.14 -40.22
N SER A 756 7.22 -0.86 -41.32
CA SER A 756 5.80 -0.49 -41.32
C SER A 756 5.07 -1.07 -42.52
N THR A 757 3.86 -1.57 -42.30
CA THR A 757 2.91 -1.83 -43.37
C THR A 757 2.27 -0.51 -43.85
N SER A 758 1.45 -0.56 -44.90
CA SER A 758 0.70 0.60 -45.42
C SER A 758 -0.60 0.88 -44.64
N GLY A 759 -1.11 -0.12 -43.92
CA GLY A 759 -2.38 -0.07 -43.18
C GLY A 759 -2.47 -1.19 -42.14
N PRO A 760 -3.59 -1.31 -41.43
CA PRO A 760 -3.76 -2.32 -40.39
C PRO A 760 -3.72 -3.73 -40.99
N VAL A 761 -3.25 -4.69 -40.19
CA VAL A 761 -3.18 -6.11 -40.57
C VAL A 761 -4.27 -6.93 -39.87
N VAL A 762 -4.69 -6.50 -38.68
CA VAL A 762 -5.69 -7.19 -37.86
C VAL A 762 -6.65 -6.21 -37.19
N HIS A 763 -7.87 -6.64 -36.87
CA HIS A 763 -8.80 -5.88 -36.06
C HIS A 763 -8.48 -6.02 -34.57
N THR A 764 -8.12 -4.93 -33.88
CA THR A 764 -7.68 -5.01 -32.47
C THR A 764 -8.82 -5.03 -31.46
N ASP A 765 -10.06 -4.83 -31.89
CA ASP A 765 -11.25 -4.96 -31.05
C ASP A 765 -11.74 -6.42 -30.89
N ARG A 766 -11.17 -7.34 -31.66
CA ARG A 766 -11.51 -8.78 -31.68
C ARG A 766 -10.38 -9.64 -31.16
N GLY A 767 -10.64 -10.94 -31.00
CA GLY A 767 -9.60 -11.89 -30.64
C GLY A 767 -8.49 -11.92 -31.68
N LEU A 768 -7.22 -11.86 -31.24
CA LEU A 768 -6.06 -11.80 -32.14
C LEU A 768 -4.85 -12.45 -31.49
N SER A 769 -3.86 -12.81 -32.33
CA SER A 769 -2.56 -13.28 -31.87
C SER A 769 -1.43 -12.67 -32.70
N VAL A 770 -0.28 -12.45 -32.06
CA VAL A 770 0.95 -11.99 -32.71
C VAL A 770 2.13 -12.79 -32.19
N SER A 771 2.99 -13.29 -33.07
CA SER A 771 4.23 -13.96 -32.70
C SER A 771 5.44 -13.42 -33.44
N ALA A 772 6.61 -13.61 -32.85
CA ALA A 772 7.90 -13.30 -33.44
C ALA A 772 9.01 -14.08 -32.75
N TRP A 773 10.05 -14.43 -33.48
CA TRP A 773 11.36 -14.73 -32.92
C TRP A 773 12.15 -13.43 -32.75
N VAL A 774 12.78 -13.25 -31.60
CA VAL A 774 13.55 -12.03 -31.30
C VAL A 774 14.87 -12.33 -30.61
N ARG A 775 15.90 -11.55 -30.92
CA ARG A 775 17.20 -11.56 -30.24
C ARG A 775 17.52 -10.15 -29.75
N LEU A 776 17.20 -9.88 -28.49
CA LEU A 776 17.36 -8.55 -27.87
C LEU A 776 18.84 -8.25 -27.56
N ALA A 777 19.39 -7.15 -28.06
CA ALA A 777 20.78 -6.77 -27.85
C ALA A 777 21.01 -5.89 -26.61
N ASP A 778 20.02 -5.05 -26.24
CA ASP A 778 20.15 -4.04 -25.20
C ASP A 778 19.00 -4.13 -24.19
N THR A 779 19.32 -4.46 -22.93
CA THR A 779 18.36 -4.60 -21.83
C THR A 779 18.19 -3.31 -21.02
N THR A 780 18.86 -2.22 -21.38
CA THR A 780 18.87 -0.96 -20.62
C THR A 780 17.71 -0.02 -20.97
N LYS A 781 17.03 -0.26 -22.09
CA LYS A 781 15.91 0.54 -22.59
C LYS A 781 14.73 -0.34 -23.00
N ASN A 782 13.54 0.26 -23.10
CA ASN A 782 12.39 -0.43 -23.68
C ASN A 782 12.63 -0.69 -25.18
N SER A 783 12.16 -1.83 -25.66
CA SER A 783 12.36 -2.26 -27.06
C SER A 783 11.11 -2.96 -27.57
N THR A 784 10.37 -2.31 -28.49
CA THR A 784 9.12 -2.83 -29.07
C THR A 784 9.38 -3.72 -30.26
N VAL A 785 8.91 -4.96 -30.20
CA VAL A 785 8.99 -5.93 -31.29
C VAL A 785 7.94 -5.62 -32.36
N ALA A 786 6.67 -5.60 -31.96
CA ALA A 786 5.54 -5.39 -32.85
C ALA A 786 4.43 -4.60 -32.15
N SER A 787 3.76 -3.73 -32.89
CA SER A 787 2.57 -3.00 -32.45
C SER A 787 1.69 -2.65 -33.64
N GLN A 788 0.39 -2.37 -33.45
CA GLN A 788 -0.44 -1.76 -34.49
C GLN A 788 -0.92 -0.38 -34.04
N SER A 789 -0.70 0.62 -34.90
CA SER A 789 -0.95 2.02 -34.55
C SER A 789 -2.43 2.40 -34.58
N GLY A 790 -2.88 3.19 -33.60
CA GLY A 790 -4.06 4.03 -33.69
C GLY A 790 -3.70 5.47 -34.11
N VAL A 791 -4.56 6.42 -33.74
CA VAL A 791 -4.34 7.86 -33.92
C VAL A 791 -3.37 8.39 -32.87
N HIS A 792 -3.58 8.10 -31.59
CA HIS A 792 -2.77 8.58 -30.47
C HIS A 792 -1.83 7.48 -29.93
N GLY A 793 -2.36 6.29 -29.67
CA GLY A 793 -1.65 5.16 -29.10
C GLY A 793 -1.55 3.98 -30.06
N SER A 794 -1.16 2.81 -29.55
CA SER A 794 -1.17 1.54 -30.28
C SER A 794 -2.27 0.63 -29.72
N GLY A 795 -2.90 -0.22 -30.54
CA GLY A 795 -3.95 -1.15 -30.09
C GLY A 795 -3.41 -2.32 -29.26
N PHE A 796 -2.20 -2.78 -29.61
CA PHE A 796 -1.42 -3.73 -28.83
C PHE A 796 0.07 -3.41 -28.95
N GLN A 797 0.87 -3.99 -28.06
CA GLN A 797 2.32 -3.90 -28.11
C GLN A 797 2.96 -5.17 -27.54
N LEU A 798 3.85 -5.79 -28.29
CA LEU A 798 4.73 -6.87 -27.83
C LEU A 798 6.14 -6.29 -27.65
N TYR A 799 6.66 -6.25 -26.42
CA TYR A 799 7.91 -5.53 -26.13
C TYR A 799 8.69 -6.05 -24.93
N TYR A 800 9.94 -5.63 -24.83
CA TYR A 800 10.74 -5.70 -23.62
C TYR A 800 10.64 -4.39 -22.82
N SER A 801 10.41 -4.50 -21.52
CA SER A 801 10.50 -3.37 -20.58
C SER A 801 11.77 -3.42 -19.75
N SER A 802 12.57 -2.36 -19.77
CA SER A 802 13.74 -2.23 -18.90
C SER A 802 13.38 -1.94 -17.44
N ALA A 803 12.22 -1.33 -17.18
CA ALA A 803 11.73 -1.06 -15.83
C ALA A 803 11.30 -2.35 -15.11
N TYR A 804 10.56 -3.23 -15.79
CA TYR A 804 10.16 -4.52 -15.25
C TYR A 804 11.21 -5.61 -15.44
N LYS A 805 12.15 -5.41 -16.37
CA LYS A 805 13.08 -6.43 -16.87
C LYS A 805 12.35 -7.68 -17.35
N ARG A 806 11.30 -7.50 -18.15
CA ARG A 806 10.42 -8.59 -18.62
C ARG A 806 10.02 -8.36 -20.07
N TRP A 807 9.82 -9.46 -20.80
CA TRP A 807 8.94 -9.48 -21.97
C TRP A 807 7.50 -9.26 -21.52
N ILE A 808 6.75 -8.46 -22.29
CA ILE A 808 5.38 -8.08 -21.97
C ILE A 808 4.55 -7.99 -23.26
N PHE A 809 3.30 -8.47 -23.20
CA PHE A 809 2.26 -8.15 -24.16
C PHE A 809 1.26 -7.18 -23.53
N ASN A 810 1.10 -6.01 -24.15
CA ASN A 810 0.20 -4.95 -23.71
C ASN A 810 -1.03 -4.84 -24.61
N LYS A 811 -2.14 -4.47 -23.98
CA LYS A 811 -3.32 -3.89 -24.62
C LYS A 811 -3.72 -2.60 -23.91
N TYR A 812 -4.47 -1.77 -24.60
CA TYR A 812 -4.87 -0.45 -24.12
C TYR A 812 -6.39 -0.31 -24.22
N ASP A 813 -7.01 0.33 -23.23
CA ASP A 813 -8.47 0.46 -23.16
C ASP A 813 -9.06 1.45 -24.18
N ALA A 814 -8.28 2.45 -24.61
CA ALA A 814 -8.71 3.46 -25.58
C ALA A 814 -7.54 4.08 -26.35
N ASP A 815 -7.86 4.74 -27.47
CA ASP A 815 -6.92 5.53 -28.28
C ASP A 815 -6.86 6.99 -27.79
N THR A 816 -6.20 7.22 -26.64
CA THR A 816 -6.07 8.54 -26.02
C THR A 816 -4.70 8.72 -25.38
N ASP A 817 -4.36 9.93 -24.93
CA ASP A 817 -3.08 10.19 -24.22
C ASP A 817 -3.11 9.81 -22.72
N THR A 818 -4.25 9.32 -22.22
CA THR A 818 -4.50 8.92 -20.82
C THR A 818 -5.06 7.51 -20.71
N GLU A 819 -4.64 6.64 -21.61
CA GLU A 819 -4.99 5.23 -21.70
C GLU A 819 -4.60 4.44 -20.45
N ILE A 820 -5.40 3.43 -20.13
CA ILE A 820 -5.08 2.39 -19.15
C ILE A 820 -4.37 1.25 -19.89
N THR A 821 -3.17 0.91 -19.44
CA THR A 821 -2.41 -0.23 -19.98
C THR A 821 -2.69 -1.51 -19.19
N ILE A 822 -3.10 -2.56 -19.91
CA ILE A 822 -3.28 -3.93 -19.41
C ILE A 822 -2.09 -4.75 -19.89
N ARG A 823 -1.45 -5.51 -18.98
CA ARG A 823 -0.16 -6.16 -19.23
C ARG A 823 -0.17 -7.64 -18.87
N ALA A 824 0.35 -8.49 -19.76
CA ALA A 824 0.75 -9.86 -19.46
C ALA A 824 2.28 -9.95 -19.48
N LEU A 825 2.89 -10.31 -18.35
CA LEU A 825 4.35 -10.31 -18.16
C LEU A 825 4.92 -11.74 -18.28
N SER A 826 6.19 -11.82 -18.67
CA SER A 826 6.99 -13.04 -18.55
C SER A 826 7.38 -13.32 -17.11
N ASP A 827 7.61 -14.60 -16.77
CA ASP A 827 7.95 -14.99 -15.40
C ASP A 827 9.41 -14.66 -15.04
N SER A 828 10.32 -14.74 -16.02
CA SER A 828 11.76 -14.55 -15.86
C SER A 828 12.33 -13.39 -16.66
N GLU A 829 13.48 -12.86 -16.21
CA GLU A 829 14.25 -11.88 -16.99
C GLU A 829 14.73 -12.49 -18.32
N PRO A 830 14.60 -11.77 -19.44
CA PRO A 830 15.13 -12.24 -20.70
C PRO A 830 16.65 -12.13 -20.76
N GLN A 831 17.27 -13.00 -21.54
CA GLN A 831 18.71 -12.98 -21.75
C GLN A 831 19.05 -12.22 -23.04
N ALA A 832 19.97 -11.27 -22.93
CA ALA A 832 20.47 -10.54 -24.09
C ALA A 832 21.18 -11.48 -25.07
N ASN A 833 21.03 -11.20 -26.36
CA ASN A 833 21.62 -11.93 -27.49
C ASN A 833 21.19 -13.40 -27.60
N VAL A 834 20.05 -13.77 -27.01
CA VAL A 834 19.45 -15.11 -27.12
C VAL A 834 18.15 -15.02 -27.91
N TRP A 835 18.00 -15.88 -28.92
CA TRP A 835 16.75 -16.03 -29.66
C TRP A 835 15.64 -16.52 -28.72
N THR A 836 14.55 -15.76 -28.67
CA THR A 836 13.37 -16.04 -27.85
C THR A 836 12.13 -15.96 -28.73
N HIS A 837 11.26 -16.97 -28.67
CA HIS A 837 9.96 -16.92 -29.33
C HIS A 837 8.94 -16.26 -28.41
N LEU A 838 8.22 -15.26 -28.91
CA LEU A 838 7.19 -14.54 -28.17
C LEU A 838 5.85 -14.73 -28.87
N THR A 839 4.78 -14.92 -28.10
CA THR A 839 3.41 -14.90 -28.64
C THR A 839 2.49 -14.15 -27.69
N GLY A 840 1.92 -13.05 -28.15
CA GLY A 840 0.86 -12.32 -27.47
C GLY A 840 -0.50 -12.78 -27.99
N VAL A 841 -1.42 -13.08 -27.09
CA VAL A 841 -2.79 -13.50 -27.44
C VAL A 841 -3.78 -12.62 -26.69
N TYR A 842 -4.74 -12.05 -27.41
CA TYR A 842 -5.92 -11.41 -26.83
C TYR A 842 -7.14 -12.29 -27.09
N ASP A 843 -7.70 -12.81 -26.01
CA ASP A 843 -8.91 -13.61 -25.97
C ASP A 843 -10.09 -12.69 -25.62
N ALA A 844 -10.73 -12.14 -26.65
CA ALA A 844 -11.82 -11.19 -26.49
C ALA A 844 -13.06 -11.80 -25.78
N PRO A 845 -13.51 -13.04 -26.10
CA PRO A 845 -14.59 -13.70 -25.38
C PRO A 845 -14.31 -13.87 -23.88
N ALA A 846 -13.11 -14.32 -23.53
CA ALA A 846 -12.71 -14.48 -22.12
C ALA A 846 -12.31 -13.17 -21.45
N LYS A 847 -12.23 -12.06 -22.20
CA LYS A 847 -11.73 -10.76 -21.74
C LYS A 847 -10.35 -10.87 -21.09
N GLN A 848 -9.41 -11.53 -21.77
CA GLN A 848 -8.08 -11.81 -21.24
C GLN A 848 -6.98 -11.54 -22.26
N ILE A 849 -5.81 -11.13 -21.79
CA ILE A 849 -4.56 -11.19 -22.56
C ILE A 849 -3.58 -12.19 -21.95
N ARG A 850 -2.82 -12.86 -22.82
CA ARG A 850 -1.83 -13.88 -22.46
C ARG A 850 -0.51 -13.60 -23.18
N LEU A 851 0.59 -13.98 -22.54
CA LEU A 851 1.91 -13.99 -23.15
C LEU A 851 2.48 -15.40 -23.06
N TYR A 852 3.00 -15.90 -24.17
CA TYR A 852 3.79 -17.12 -24.23
C TYR A 852 5.22 -16.76 -24.58
N VAL A 853 6.17 -17.39 -23.89
CA VAL A 853 7.62 -17.29 -24.16
C VAL A 853 8.12 -18.70 -24.42
N ASN A 854 8.77 -18.90 -25.56
CA ASN A 854 9.24 -20.20 -26.04
C ASN A 854 8.13 -21.27 -26.02
N GLY A 855 6.90 -20.89 -26.38
CA GLY A 855 5.75 -21.80 -26.45
C GLY A 855 5.08 -22.09 -25.11
N LYS A 856 5.59 -21.54 -23.99
CA LYS A 856 5.03 -21.74 -22.66
C LYS A 856 4.25 -20.52 -22.19
N LEU A 857 3.03 -20.73 -21.69
CA LEU A 857 2.23 -19.69 -21.03
C LEU A 857 2.99 -19.10 -19.84
N GLN A 858 3.08 -17.79 -19.80
CA GLN A 858 3.70 -17.02 -18.72
C GLN A 858 2.64 -16.40 -17.83
N SER A 859 2.91 -16.29 -16.53
CA SER A 859 2.06 -15.65 -15.53
C SER A 859 0.57 -16.06 -15.63
N ALA A 860 -0.29 -15.50 -14.77
CA ALA A 860 -1.74 -15.68 -14.94
C ALA A 860 -2.25 -14.76 -16.09
N PRO A 861 -3.23 -15.19 -16.91
CA PRO A 861 -3.88 -14.32 -17.89
C PRO A 861 -4.36 -13.02 -17.25
N ALA A 862 -4.08 -11.88 -17.87
CA ALA A 862 -4.49 -10.58 -17.34
C ALA A 862 -5.90 -10.23 -17.83
N ALA A 863 -6.79 -9.84 -16.91
CA ALA A 863 -8.15 -9.44 -17.24
C ALA A 863 -8.18 -8.12 -18.02
N TYR A 864 -8.99 -8.07 -19.08
CA TYR A 864 -9.28 -6.90 -19.91
C TYR A 864 -10.79 -6.57 -19.79
N PRO A 865 -11.21 -5.88 -18.72
CA PRO A 865 -12.64 -5.64 -18.45
C PRO A 865 -13.27 -4.52 -19.31
N TYR A 866 -12.49 -3.92 -20.22
CA TYR A 866 -12.86 -2.73 -20.98
C TYR A 866 -13.56 -3.06 -22.30
N THR A 867 -14.29 -2.09 -22.85
CA THR A 867 -14.78 -2.18 -24.24
C THR A 867 -13.58 -2.11 -25.18
N PRO A 868 -13.36 -3.11 -26.05
CA PRO A 868 -12.25 -3.09 -27.00
C PRO A 868 -12.43 -2.01 -28.08
N TRP A 869 -11.32 -1.53 -28.63
CA TRP A 869 -11.30 -0.59 -29.76
C TRP A 869 -10.36 -1.08 -30.86
N ASP A 870 -10.60 -0.61 -32.09
CA ASP A 870 -9.86 -1.02 -33.27
C ASP A 870 -8.81 0.02 -33.69
N ALA A 871 -7.54 -0.37 -33.68
CA ALA A 871 -6.42 0.45 -34.10
C ALA A 871 -6.26 0.38 -35.62
N THR A 872 -6.87 1.33 -36.32
CA THR A 872 -7.00 1.33 -37.78
C THR A 872 -5.75 1.80 -38.55
N GLY A 873 -4.64 2.08 -37.87
CA GLY A 873 -3.38 2.47 -38.47
C GLY A 873 -2.43 1.29 -38.73
N PRO A 874 -1.23 1.54 -39.28
CA PRO A 874 -0.37 0.48 -39.76
C PRO A 874 0.26 -0.37 -38.65
N LEU A 875 0.51 -1.64 -38.97
CA LEU A 875 1.37 -2.52 -38.18
C LEU A 875 2.80 -1.97 -38.24
N GLN A 876 3.43 -1.84 -37.08
CA GLN A 876 4.79 -1.41 -36.87
C GLN A 876 5.62 -2.58 -36.35
N LEU A 877 6.82 -2.71 -36.90
CA LEU A 877 7.87 -3.57 -36.39
C LEU A 877 8.99 -2.68 -35.85
N GLY A 878 9.48 -3.02 -34.67
CA GLY A 878 10.64 -2.35 -34.09
C GLY A 878 10.33 -1.02 -33.43
N ARG A 879 9.07 -0.61 -33.22
CA ARG A 879 8.64 0.61 -32.49
C ARG A 879 7.16 0.59 -32.13
N MET A 880 6.71 1.49 -31.25
CA MET A 880 5.28 1.74 -31.01
C MET A 880 4.88 3.21 -31.14
N LYS A 881 3.59 3.46 -31.36
CA LYS A 881 3.00 4.79 -31.29
C LYS A 881 2.45 5.05 -29.88
N TRP A 882 2.90 6.14 -29.27
CA TRP A 882 2.55 6.58 -27.92
C TRP A 882 2.37 8.10 -27.91
N ARG A 883 1.18 8.57 -27.51
CA ARG A 883 0.84 10.00 -27.47
C ARG A 883 1.19 10.74 -28.76
N SER A 884 0.78 10.17 -29.89
CA SER A 884 1.06 10.65 -31.25
C SER A 884 2.53 10.63 -31.70
N HIS A 885 3.44 10.08 -30.91
CA HIS A 885 4.87 9.96 -31.23
C HIS A 885 5.31 8.50 -31.35
N PHE A 886 6.27 8.22 -32.21
CA PHE A 886 6.90 6.90 -32.27
C PHE A 886 8.09 6.81 -31.30
N ILE A 887 8.12 5.76 -30.49
CA ILE A 887 9.13 5.52 -29.46
C ILE A 887 9.51 4.04 -29.35
N GLU A 888 10.50 3.76 -28.47
CA GLU A 888 10.92 2.41 -28.05
C GLU A 888 11.44 1.53 -29.19
N ASN A 889 12.31 2.11 -30.03
CA ASN A 889 12.93 1.38 -31.12
C ASN A 889 13.62 0.10 -30.64
N PHE A 890 13.34 -1.03 -31.29
CA PHE A 890 13.93 -2.32 -30.92
C PHE A 890 15.42 -2.35 -31.18
N ALA A 891 16.20 -2.82 -30.20
CA ALA A 891 17.63 -3.03 -30.35
C ALA A 891 17.93 -4.53 -30.47
N GLY A 892 18.25 -5.01 -31.67
CA GLY A 892 18.57 -6.41 -31.92
C GLY A 892 17.97 -6.94 -33.21
N ASP A 893 17.67 -8.24 -33.24
CA ASP A 893 17.19 -8.92 -34.45
C ASP A 893 15.77 -9.48 -34.26
N ILE A 894 14.96 -9.43 -35.32
CA ILE A 894 13.58 -9.90 -35.36
C ILE A 894 13.40 -10.83 -36.57
N ASP A 895 12.69 -11.93 -36.38
CA ASP A 895 12.52 -13.02 -37.35
C ASP A 895 11.11 -13.64 -37.24
N ASP A 896 10.63 -14.26 -38.32
CA ASP A 896 9.35 -14.97 -38.48
C ASP A 896 8.17 -14.33 -37.73
N VAL A 897 7.88 -13.08 -38.11
CA VAL A 897 6.77 -12.33 -37.52
C VAL A 897 5.46 -12.81 -38.13
N ARG A 898 4.50 -13.19 -37.29
CA ARG A 898 3.20 -13.68 -37.72
C ARG A 898 2.07 -13.01 -36.95
N VAL A 899 0.98 -12.72 -37.64
CA VAL A 899 -0.23 -12.09 -37.09
C VAL A 899 -1.45 -12.89 -37.51
N TRP A 900 -2.35 -13.14 -36.56
CA TRP A 900 -3.61 -13.84 -36.76
C TRP A 900 -4.79 -12.98 -36.30
N ASP A 901 -5.87 -13.04 -37.06
CA ASP A 901 -7.20 -12.51 -36.71
C ASP A 901 -8.04 -13.51 -35.89
N ARG A 902 -7.35 -14.46 -35.25
CA ARG A 902 -7.92 -15.48 -34.36
C ARG A 902 -7.07 -15.66 -33.12
N ILE A 903 -7.67 -16.29 -32.12
CA ILE A 903 -7.00 -16.69 -30.88
C ILE A 903 -6.20 -17.97 -31.18
N LEU A 904 -4.88 -17.93 -31.00
CA LEU A 904 -4.10 -19.17 -30.98
C LEU A 904 -4.39 -19.93 -29.70
N SER A 905 -4.58 -21.23 -29.82
CA SER A 905 -4.93 -22.12 -28.73
C SER A 905 -3.72 -22.90 -28.23
N ASP A 906 -3.67 -23.06 -26.91
CA ASP A 906 -2.73 -23.89 -26.18
C ASP A 906 -3.29 -25.31 -25.91
N ASP A 907 -4.46 -25.65 -26.46
CA ASP A 907 -5.04 -26.99 -26.38
C ASP A 907 -4.19 -28.00 -27.19
N PRO A 908 -3.77 -29.12 -26.58
CA PRO A 908 -2.90 -30.08 -27.25
C PRO A 908 -3.55 -30.80 -28.43
N ARG A 909 -4.88 -30.74 -28.57
CA ARG A 909 -5.61 -31.33 -29.71
C ARG A 909 -5.46 -30.53 -31.00
N THR A 910 -4.88 -29.32 -30.94
CA THR A 910 -4.66 -28.47 -32.12
C THR A 910 -3.56 -28.95 -33.06
N VAL A 911 -2.74 -29.91 -32.62
CA VAL A 911 -1.68 -30.51 -33.42
C VAL A 911 -1.75 -32.03 -33.32
N ASN A 912 -1.52 -32.72 -34.43
CA ASN A 912 -1.59 -34.19 -34.49
C ASN A 912 -0.35 -34.90 -33.91
N ASP A 913 0.73 -34.16 -33.66
CA ASP A 913 1.96 -34.69 -33.05
C ASP A 913 2.05 -34.28 -31.57
N PRO A 914 1.88 -35.22 -30.63
CA PRO A 914 2.00 -34.96 -29.19
C PRO A 914 3.35 -34.35 -28.77
N ALA A 915 4.43 -34.59 -29.53
CA ALA A 915 5.74 -34.01 -29.24
C ALA A 915 5.79 -32.50 -29.48
N LEU A 916 4.93 -31.98 -30.35
CA LEU A 916 4.83 -30.54 -30.61
C LEU A 916 3.99 -29.83 -29.55
N GLY A 917 3.06 -30.54 -28.92
CA GLY A 917 2.24 -30.03 -27.83
C GLY A 917 0.98 -29.38 -28.35
N ASN A 918 1.02 -28.10 -28.71
CA ASN A 918 -0.10 -27.31 -29.28
C ASN A 918 0.42 -26.38 -30.37
N GLU A 919 -0.46 -25.67 -31.09
CA GLU A 919 -0.05 -24.79 -32.20
C GLU A 919 0.94 -23.67 -31.78
N ILE A 920 0.84 -23.14 -30.55
CA ILE A 920 1.76 -22.11 -30.04
C ILE A 920 3.15 -22.72 -29.76
N ALA A 921 3.19 -23.88 -29.11
CA ALA A 921 4.42 -24.59 -28.80
C ALA A 921 5.10 -25.14 -30.05
N ALA A 922 4.33 -25.57 -31.05
CA ALA A 922 4.83 -26.01 -32.34
C ALA A 922 5.67 -24.92 -33.02
N MET A 923 5.20 -23.67 -33.04
CA MET A 923 5.95 -22.54 -33.61
C MET A 923 7.25 -22.21 -32.86
N ALA A 924 7.30 -22.47 -31.56
CA ALA A 924 8.53 -22.30 -30.78
C ALA A 924 9.53 -23.45 -30.99
N LYS A 925 9.08 -24.60 -31.52
CA LYS A 925 9.88 -25.81 -31.69
C LYS A 925 10.28 -26.07 -33.14
N GLN A 926 9.51 -25.57 -34.11
CA GLN A 926 9.65 -25.86 -35.54
C GLN A 926 9.86 -24.59 -36.38
N PRO A 927 10.59 -24.70 -37.51
CA PRO A 927 11.44 -25.84 -37.85
C PRO A 927 12.66 -25.92 -36.92
N PRO A 928 13.23 -27.11 -36.68
CA PRO A 928 14.48 -27.25 -35.94
C PRO A 928 15.59 -26.46 -36.66
N GLY A 929 16.30 -25.60 -35.94
CA GLY A 929 17.41 -24.83 -36.51
C GLY A 929 18.71 -25.61 -36.38
N PRO A 930 19.43 -25.92 -37.47
CA PRO A 930 20.73 -26.55 -37.38
C PRO A 930 21.74 -25.57 -36.77
N LEU A 931 22.53 -26.03 -35.79
CA LEU A 931 23.57 -25.23 -35.11
C LEU A 931 24.98 -25.80 -35.31
N GLY A 932 25.08 -27.02 -35.83
CA GLY A 932 26.35 -27.69 -36.03
C GLY A 932 26.18 -29.06 -36.64
N ARG A 933 27.00 -29.34 -37.65
CA ARG A 933 27.14 -30.67 -38.24
C ARG A 933 28.63 -30.99 -38.45
N TRP A 934 29.06 -32.17 -37.99
CA TRP A 934 30.41 -32.70 -38.18
C TRP A 934 30.29 -34.07 -38.83
N THR A 935 30.65 -34.15 -40.11
CA THR A 935 30.59 -35.40 -40.89
C THR A 935 31.85 -36.26 -40.72
N PHE A 936 32.94 -35.70 -40.18
CA PHE A 936 34.19 -36.45 -39.95
C PHE A 936 34.81 -37.08 -41.22
N ASP A 937 34.55 -36.49 -42.39
CA ASP A 937 35.05 -36.95 -43.69
C ASP A 937 36.47 -36.47 -44.06
N GLU A 938 37.16 -35.73 -43.18
CA GLU A 938 38.43 -35.10 -43.55
C GLU A 938 39.57 -36.10 -43.84
N GLY A 939 39.53 -37.28 -43.22
CA GLY A 939 40.47 -38.39 -43.41
C GLY A 939 41.92 -38.12 -42.97
N THR A 940 42.30 -36.87 -42.71
CA THR A 940 43.64 -36.44 -42.30
C THR A 940 43.59 -35.18 -41.42
N GLY A 941 44.71 -34.86 -40.75
CA GLY A 941 44.81 -33.67 -39.90
C GLY A 941 44.22 -33.87 -38.49
N THR A 942 44.01 -32.77 -37.76
CA THR A 942 43.59 -32.79 -36.34
C THR A 942 42.32 -31.97 -36.07
N THR A 943 41.55 -31.68 -37.12
CA THR A 943 40.37 -30.82 -37.02
C THR A 943 39.28 -31.36 -37.94
N ALA A 944 38.07 -31.49 -37.42
CA ALA A 944 36.85 -31.69 -38.21
C ALA A 944 36.14 -30.35 -38.43
N ALA A 945 35.75 -30.07 -39.66
CA ALA A 945 35.01 -28.87 -40.01
C ALA A 945 33.60 -28.92 -39.40
N GLY A 946 33.14 -27.79 -38.91
CA GLY A 946 31.74 -27.60 -38.51
C GLY A 946 30.98 -26.90 -39.63
N ALA A 947 29.85 -27.48 -40.05
CA ALA A 947 28.86 -26.84 -40.92
C ALA A 947 27.70 -26.24 -40.10
N ASP A 948 26.80 -25.51 -40.76
CA ASP A 948 25.57 -24.95 -40.18
C ASP A 948 25.77 -24.07 -38.93
N GLY A 949 26.82 -23.25 -38.93
CA GLY A 949 27.17 -22.40 -37.78
C GLY A 949 28.00 -23.10 -36.69
N GLY A 950 28.28 -24.39 -36.85
CA GLY A 950 29.10 -25.17 -35.93
C GLY A 950 30.57 -24.73 -35.95
N ALA A 951 31.16 -24.56 -34.77
CA ALA A 951 32.61 -24.37 -34.66
C ALA A 951 33.38 -25.65 -35.04
N ALA A 952 34.56 -25.50 -35.63
CA ALA A 952 35.41 -26.64 -35.94
C ALA A 952 35.77 -27.44 -34.67
N ALA A 953 35.67 -28.77 -34.74
CA ALA A 953 36.02 -29.66 -33.64
C ALA A 953 37.47 -30.10 -33.73
N LYS A 954 38.22 -30.00 -32.63
CA LYS A 954 39.65 -30.38 -32.57
C LYS A 954 39.80 -31.78 -32.03
N LEU A 955 40.60 -32.60 -32.69
CA LEU A 955 40.94 -33.96 -32.28
C LEU A 955 42.05 -33.93 -31.23
N ALA A 956 41.88 -34.69 -30.15
CA ALA A 956 42.86 -34.87 -29.10
C ALA A 956 43.71 -36.13 -29.31
N THR A 957 44.81 -36.25 -28.56
CA THR A 957 45.68 -37.43 -28.61
C THR A 957 44.92 -38.71 -28.28
N GLY A 958 44.87 -39.66 -29.23
CA GLY A 958 44.10 -40.91 -29.11
C GLY A 958 42.83 -40.94 -29.99
N ALA A 959 42.49 -39.81 -30.61
CA ALA A 959 41.55 -39.76 -31.72
C ALA A 959 42.30 -39.89 -33.06
N ALA A 960 41.73 -40.62 -34.01
CA ALA A 960 42.31 -40.85 -35.33
C ALA A 960 41.21 -40.87 -36.41
N TRP A 961 41.64 -40.81 -37.67
CA TRP A 961 40.77 -41.03 -38.82
C TRP A 961 40.82 -42.50 -39.24
N SER A 962 39.67 -43.05 -39.61
CA SER A 962 39.53 -44.34 -40.31
C SER A 962 38.74 -44.13 -41.60
N ASP A 963 38.83 -45.04 -42.57
CA ASP A 963 38.23 -44.95 -43.91
C ASP A 963 36.98 -45.81 -44.10
N ASP A 964 36.20 -45.97 -43.02
CA ASP A 964 35.02 -46.83 -42.98
C ASP A 964 33.87 -46.13 -42.23
N GLY A 965 33.51 -44.92 -42.71
CA GLY A 965 32.39 -44.12 -42.22
C GLY A 965 31.02 -44.68 -42.63
N VAL A 966 29.96 -44.15 -42.05
CA VAL A 966 28.58 -44.62 -42.27
C VAL A 966 28.10 -44.43 -43.71
N ASP A 967 28.64 -43.43 -44.39
CA ASP A 967 28.40 -43.12 -45.80
C ASP A 967 29.49 -43.69 -46.75
N GLY A 968 30.45 -44.44 -46.20
CA GLY A 968 31.63 -44.96 -46.91
C GLY A 968 32.80 -43.97 -47.00
N GLY A 969 32.70 -42.81 -46.32
CA GLY A 969 33.75 -41.80 -46.17
C GLY A 969 34.73 -42.08 -45.01
N ALA A 970 35.36 -41.02 -44.52
CA ALA A 970 36.24 -41.12 -43.36
C ALA A 970 35.43 -40.98 -42.06
N VAL A 971 36.01 -41.36 -40.92
CA VAL A 971 35.32 -41.35 -39.64
C VAL A 971 36.23 -41.05 -38.47
N LEU A 972 35.68 -40.47 -37.39
CA LEU A 972 36.37 -40.26 -36.13
C LEU A 972 36.43 -41.57 -35.33
N SER A 973 37.63 -42.14 -35.21
CA SER A 973 37.90 -43.33 -34.39
C SER A 973 38.53 -42.96 -33.05
N LEU A 974 38.03 -43.57 -31.96
CA LEU A 974 38.38 -43.24 -30.59
C LEU A 974 38.85 -44.48 -29.82
N ASP A 975 40.01 -44.35 -29.15
CA ASP A 975 40.69 -45.46 -28.45
C ASP A 975 40.05 -45.89 -27.11
N GLY A 976 39.06 -45.13 -26.61
CA GLY A 976 38.42 -45.40 -25.33
C GLY A 976 39.27 -45.14 -24.08
N VAL A 977 40.43 -44.48 -24.22
CA VAL A 977 41.33 -44.16 -23.11
C VAL A 977 41.56 -42.66 -23.00
N LYS A 978 41.92 -42.01 -24.11
CA LYS A 978 42.26 -40.58 -24.16
C LYS A 978 41.82 -39.89 -25.45
N GLY A 979 41.35 -40.64 -26.45
CA GLY A 979 40.79 -40.09 -27.68
C GLY A 979 39.46 -39.39 -27.45
N TYR A 980 39.34 -38.18 -27.99
CA TYR A 980 38.09 -37.40 -28.08
C TYR A 980 38.26 -36.28 -29.12
N ALA A 981 37.16 -35.68 -29.53
CA ALA A 981 37.14 -34.39 -30.22
C ALA A 981 36.31 -33.37 -29.42
N PHE A 982 36.55 -32.08 -29.61
CA PHE A 982 35.82 -31.03 -28.88
C PHE A 982 35.74 -29.70 -29.64
N THR A 983 34.68 -28.94 -29.37
CA THR A 983 34.57 -27.53 -29.82
C THR A 983 35.04 -26.58 -28.71
N SER A 984 35.48 -25.37 -29.07
CA SER A 984 35.93 -24.36 -28.10
C SER A 984 34.79 -23.63 -27.38
N SER A 985 33.56 -23.75 -27.86
CA SER A 985 32.37 -23.07 -27.35
C SER A 985 31.17 -24.01 -27.39
N ALA A 986 30.17 -23.74 -26.55
CA ALA A 986 28.90 -24.44 -26.58
C ALA A 986 28.30 -24.45 -27.99
N ALA A 987 27.77 -25.60 -28.39
CA ALA A 987 27.06 -25.79 -29.65
C ALA A 987 25.58 -25.42 -29.51
N VAL A 988 24.99 -25.57 -28.32
CA VAL A 988 23.56 -25.29 -28.07
C VAL A 988 23.28 -24.76 -26.67
N ARG A 989 22.12 -24.13 -26.48
CA ARG A 989 21.58 -23.78 -25.16
C ARG A 989 20.85 -24.98 -24.56
N THR A 990 21.47 -25.66 -23.60
CA THR A 990 20.91 -26.89 -23.00
C THR A 990 19.77 -26.67 -21.98
N ASP A 991 19.45 -25.42 -21.66
CA ASP A 991 18.26 -25.03 -20.88
C ASP A 991 17.03 -24.75 -21.74
N HIS A 992 17.19 -24.66 -23.07
CA HIS A 992 16.12 -24.54 -24.04
C HIS A 992 15.86 -25.85 -24.77
N SER A 993 14.79 -25.95 -25.56
CA SER A 993 14.56 -27.14 -26.39
C SER A 993 15.69 -27.33 -27.41
N TYR A 994 16.26 -28.53 -27.46
CA TYR A 994 17.32 -28.91 -28.41
C TYR A 994 17.24 -30.38 -28.80
N ALA A 995 17.92 -30.73 -29.89
CA ALA A 995 18.15 -32.12 -30.26
C ALA A 995 19.61 -32.34 -30.68
N VAL A 996 20.11 -33.54 -30.43
CA VAL A 996 21.43 -33.99 -30.86
C VAL A 996 21.35 -35.38 -31.46
N SER A 997 22.16 -35.66 -32.48
CA SER A 997 22.26 -36.99 -33.08
C SER A 997 23.69 -37.34 -33.44
N ALA A 998 23.96 -38.64 -33.52
CA ALA A 998 25.24 -39.18 -34.01
C ALA A 998 25.02 -40.61 -34.53
N TRP A 999 25.80 -40.98 -35.55
CA TRP A 999 26.03 -42.38 -35.88
C TRP A 999 27.21 -42.89 -35.06
N VAL A 1000 27.06 -44.09 -34.50
CA VAL A 1000 28.09 -44.70 -33.65
C VAL A 1000 28.29 -46.16 -33.98
N ARG A 1001 29.52 -46.62 -33.83
CA ARG A 1001 29.91 -48.02 -33.97
C ARG A 1001 30.83 -48.41 -32.82
N LEU A 1002 30.48 -49.46 -32.08
CA LEU A 1002 31.31 -49.91 -30.96
C LEU A 1002 32.52 -50.69 -31.48
N ALA A 1003 33.71 -50.38 -30.94
CA ALA A 1003 34.90 -51.17 -31.19
C ALA A 1003 34.79 -52.53 -30.47
N GLY A 1004 35.11 -53.61 -31.18
CA GLY A 1004 35.16 -54.95 -30.60
C GLY A 1004 35.76 -55.98 -31.56
N ASP A 1005 36.10 -57.14 -31.01
CA ASP A 1005 36.58 -58.29 -31.78
C ASP A 1005 35.43 -59.29 -32.04
N ASP A 1006 35.71 -60.36 -32.80
CA ASP A 1006 34.72 -61.37 -33.18
C ASP A 1006 34.18 -62.20 -31.98
N THR A 1007 34.64 -61.95 -30.75
CA THR A 1007 34.20 -62.69 -29.54
C THR A 1007 32.85 -62.21 -29.00
N CYS A 1008 32.26 -61.17 -29.60
CA CYS A 1008 30.97 -60.59 -29.20
C CYS A 1008 30.93 -60.09 -27.74
N ALA A 1009 32.10 -59.76 -27.16
CA ALA A 1009 32.21 -59.25 -25.80
C ALA A 1009 31.92 -57.74 -25.74
N LEU A 1010 30.78 -57.37 -25.15
CA LEU A 1010 30.41 -55.96 -24.98
C LEU A 1010 31.30 -55.25 -23.93
N PRO A 1011 31.56 -53.94 -24.09
CA PRO A 1011 32.32 -53.16 -23.10
C PRO A 1011 31.73 -53.25 -21.69
N ALA A 1012 32.58 -53.57 -20.71
CA ALA A 1012 32.19 -53.70 -19.30
C ALA A 1012 32.29 -52.38 -18.49
N ARG A 1013 32.30 -51.23 -19.17
CA ARG A 1013 32.34 -49.88 -18.59
C ARG A 1013 31.33 -48.94 -19.26
N VAL A 1014 30.98 -47.85 -18.57
CA VAL A 1014 30.19 -46.76 -19.15
C VAL A 1014 31.05 -45.97 -20.13
N MET A 1015 30.44 -45.52 -21.22
CA MET A 1015 31.09 -44.71 -22.26
C MET A 1015 30.11 -43.66 -22.76
N SER A 1016 30.61 -42.49 -23.15
CA SER A 1016 29.79 -41.37 -23.63
C SER A 1016 30.24 -40.91 -25.01
N VAL A 1017 29.29 -40.91 -25.95
CA VAL A 1017 29.47 -40.48 -27.34
C VAL A 1017 29.49 -38.97 -27.43
N LEU A 1018 28.53 -38.30 -26.79
CA LEU A 1018 28.34 -36.86 -26.92
C LEU A 1018 27.91 -36.25 -25.58
N GLY A 1019 28.44 -35.06 -25.30
CA GLY A 1019 27.93 -34.19 -24.24
C GLY A 1019 28.38 -32.76 -24.43
N GLN A 1020 27.82 -31.82 -23.68
CA GLN A 1020 28.28 -30.44 -23.66
C GLN A 1020 28.63 -30.03 -22.25
N ASP A 1021 29.85 -29.53 -22.04
CA ASP A 1021 30.39 -29.31 -20.70
C ASP A 1021 29.75 -28.13 -19.98
N GLY A 1022 29.58 -28.24 -18.66
CA GLY A 1022 29.66 -27.09 -17.77
C GLY A 1022 30.88 -27.17 -16.86
N VAL A 1023 30.73 -26.68 -15.63
CA VAL A 1023 31.80 -26.61 -14.64
C VAL A 1023 32.00 -27.97 -13.97
N ARG A 1024 30.93 -28.62 -13.49
CA ARG A 1024 30.98 -29.90 -12.78
C ARG A 1024 30.54 -31.05 -13.69
N ASN A 1025 29.43 -30.91 -14.38
CA ASN A 1025 28.83 -31.94 -15.23
C ASN A 1025 28.66 -31.43 -16.66
N SER A 1026 28.61 -32.35 -17.62
CA SER A 1026 28.02 -32.03 -18.92
C SER A 1026 26.50 -31.86 -18.79
N GLY A 1027 25.89 -30.98 -19.57
CA GLY A 1027 24.43 -30.74 -19.56
C GLY A 1027 23.61 -31.92 -20.08
N PHE A 1028 24.20 -32.71 -20.98
CA PHE A 1028 23.63 -33.97 -21.45
C PHE A 1028 24.70 -35.02 -21.78
N TYR A 1029 24.26 -36.28 -21.87
CA TYR A 1029 25.08 -37.46 -22.10
C TYR A 1029 24.34 -38.37 -23.08
N LEU A 1030 24.84 -38.50 -24.31
CA LEU A 1030 24.46 -39.59 -25.21
C LEU A 1030 25.47 -40.73 -24.98
N SER A 1031 25.01 -41.85 -24.43
CA SER A 1031 25.91 -42.79 -23.72
C SER A 1031 25.54 -44.27 -23.88
N TYR A 1032 26.56 -45.12 -23.74
CA TYR A 1032 26.47 -46.55 -23.48
C TYR A 1032 26.54 -46.76 -21.96
N ARG A 1033 25.50 -47.36 -21.38
CA ARG A 1033 25.38 -47.55 -19.92
C ARG A 1033 25.12 -48.99 -19.54
N ILE A 1034 25.60 -49.38 -18.36
CA ILE A 1034 25.44 -50.74 -17.84
C ILE A 1034 24.52 -50.71 -16.63
N TYR A 1035 23.47 -51.51 -16.68
CA TYR A 1035 22.47 -51.68 -15.63
C TYR A 1035 22.52 -53.10 -15.08
N THR A 1036 22.01 -53.29 -13.86
CA THR A 1036 21.72 -54.63 -13.35
C THR A 1036 20.21 -54.82 -13.40
N GLU A 1037 19.75 -55.69 -14.30
CA GLU A 1037 18.34 -56.03 -14.47
C GLU A 1037 18.17 -57.52 -14.14
N ASN A 1038 17.26 -57.86 -13.21
CA ASN A 1038 17.05 -59.24 -12.74
C ASN A 1038 18.34 -59.97 -12.29
N GLY A 1039 19.30 -59.24 -11.70
CA GLY A 1039 20.57 -59.79 -11.23
C GLY A 1039 21.63 -59.99 -12.32
N VAL A 1040 21.35 -59.62 -13.57
CA VAL A 1040 22.26 -59.72 -14.72
C VAL A 1040 22.69 -58.33 -15.19
N LYS A 1041 23.97 -58.17 -15.53
CA LYS A 1041 24.45 -56.94 -16.15
C LYS A 1041 23.97 -56.87 -17.59
N VAL A 1042 23.26 -55.79 -17.94
CA VAL A 1042 22.78 -55.52 -19.30
C VAL A 1042 23.26 -54.13 -19.73
N SER A 1043 23.63 -54.02 -21.00
CA SER A 1043 24.08 -52.76 -21.58
C SER A 1043 22.96 -52.11 -22.36
N ARG A 1044 22.79 -50.80 -22.26
CA ARG A 1044 21.74 -50.03 -22.93
C ARG A 1044 22.29 -48.71 -23.45
N TRP A 1045 21.72 -48.23 -24.55
CA TRP A 1045 21.92 -46.84 -24.97
C TRP A 1045 21.14 -45.92 -24.04
N GLY A 1046 21.62 -44.72 -23.80
CA GLY A 1046 21.02 -43.78 -22.86
C GLY A 1046 21.23 -42.33 -23.25
N PHE A 1047 20.17 -41.53 -23.17
CA PHE A 1047 20.25 -40.08 -23.18
C PHE A 1047 19.98 -39.58 -21.76
N SER A 1048 20.94 -38.86 -21.19
CA SER A 1048 20.88 -38.45 -19.77
C SER A 1048 21.06 -36.95 -19.62
N THR A 1049 20.38 -36.36 -18.64
CA THR A 1049 20.46 -34.95 -18.27
C THR A 1049 20.50 -34.81 -16.74
N ALA A 1050 21.01 -33.69 -16.27
CA ALA A 1050 20.90 -33.27 -14.86
C ALA A 1050 20.15 -31.94 -14.78
N SER A 1051 19.49 -31.70 -13.66
CA SER A 1051 18.75 -30.48 -13.36
C SER A 1051 19.64 -29.28 -13.04
N ASP A 1052 20.88 -29.51 -12.60
CA ASP A 1052 21.84 -28.46 -12.24
C ASP A 1052 23.31 -28.92 -12.37
N ASP A 1053 24.23 -27.98 -12.34
CA ASP A 1053 25.68 -28.19 -12.47
C ASP A 1053 26.35 -28.46 -11.10
N THR A 1054 25.91 -29.50 -10.40
CA THR A 1054 26.44 -29.89 -9.07
C THR A 1054 26.79 -31.36 -8.97
N ASP A 1055 27.67 -31.73 -8.04
CA ASP A 1055 28.07 -33.13 -7.89
C ASP A 1055 26.96 -34.04 -7.34
N SER A 1056 25.97 -33.46 -6.68
CA SER A 1056 24.89 -34.15 -5.98
C SER A 1056 23.67 -34.43 -6.84
N GLU A 1057 23.50 -33.71 -7.95
CA GLU A 1057 22.32 -33.91 -8.80
C GLU A 1057 22.29 -35.31 -9.41
N ALA A 1058 21.10 -35.92 -9.36
CA ALA A 1058 20.86 -37.21 -9.96
C ALA A 1058 20.68 -37.06 -11.47
N MET A 1059 21.30 -37.95 -12.23
CA MET A 1059 21.08 -38.01 -13.69
C MET A 1059 19.72 -38.64 -13.97
N THR A 1060 18.84 -37.92 -14.66
CA THR A 1060 17.69 -38.50 -15.34
C THR A 1060 18.18 -39.21 -16.59
N VAL A 1061 17.68 -40.42 -16.88
CA VAL A 1061 18.13 -41.22 -18.03
C VAL A 1061 16.96 -41.84 -18.78
N ALA A 1062 16.77 -41.46 -20.04
CA ALA A 1062 15.98 -42.22 -21.00
C ALA A 1062 16.87 -43.33 -21.58
N LYS A 1063 16.44 -44.59 -21.50
CA LYS A 1063 17.27 -45.76 -21.89
C LYS A 1063 16.65 -46.54 -23.04
N SER A 1064 17.46 -47.20 -23.86
CA SER A 1064 16.94 -48.03 -24.95
C SER A 1064 15.99 -49.10 -24.42
N ALA A 1065 14.92 -49.40 -25.16
CA ALA A 1065 13.92 -50.42 -24.80
C ALA A 1065 14.51 -51.84 -24.82
N GLU A 1066 15.38 -52.12 -25.78
CA GLU A 1066 16.14 -53.37 -25.88
C GLU A 1066 17.58 -53.20 -25.35
N PRO A 1067 18.15 -54.23 -24.68
CA PRO A 1067 19.57 -54.29 -24.39
C PRO A 1067 20.39 -54.28 -25.69
N ILE A 1068 21.59 -53.71 -25.62
CA ILE A 1068 22.57 -53.77 -26.70
C ILE A 1068 23.04 -55.23 -26.83
N ASP A 1069 23.04 -55.74 -28.05
CA ASP A 1069 23.59 -57.05 -28.39
C ASP A 1069 24.85 -56.91 -29.28
N CYS A 1070 25.38 -58.03 -29.76
CA CYS A 1070 26.61 -58.05 -30.54
C CYS A 1070 26.52 -57.37 -31.92
N SER A 1071 25.32 -57.10 -32.44
CA SER A 1071 25.14 -56.40 -33.73
C SER A 1071 25.62 -54.95 -33.69
N ALA A 1072 25.74 -54.36 -32.50
CA ALA A 1072 26.29 -53.02 -32.31
C ALA A 1072 27.83 -52.98 -32.36
N ILE A 1073 28.50 -54.14 -32.25
CA ILE A 1073 29.95 -54.24 -32.46
C ILE A 1073 30.19 -54.25 -33.96
N ASN A 1074 31.04 -53.34 -34.44
CA ASN A 1074 31.33 -53.17 -35.87
C ASN A 1074 30.08 -52.86 -36.75
N GLY A 1075 28.92 -52.61 -36.14
CA GLY A 1075 27.68 -52.19 -36.81
C GLY A 1075 27.30 -50.75 -36.45
N TRP A 1076 26.79 -50.02 -37.43
CA TRP A 1076 26.34 -48.65 -37.28
C TRP A 1076 24.99 -48.56 -36.55
N THR A 1077 24.93 -47.72 -35.52
CA THR A 1077 23.71 -47.38 -34.78
C THR A 1077 23.49 -45.87 -34.82
N HIS A 1078 22.31 -45.43 -35.22
CA HIS A 1078 21.93 -44.01 -35.12
C HIS A 1078 21.32 -43.74 -33.75
N LEU A 1079 21.85 -42.75 -33.04
CA LEU A 1079 21.34 -42.32 -31.75
C LEU A 1079 20.90 -40.86 -31.83
N ALA A 1080 19.72 -40.55 -31.29
CA ALA A 1080 19.29 -39.16 -31.12
C ALA A 1080 18.72 -38.92 -29.72
N GLY A 1081 19.09 -37.79 -29.13
CA GLY A 1081 18.55 -37.28 -27.88
C GLY A 1081 17.80 -35.98 -28.14
N VAL A 1082 16.56 -35.88 -27.63
CA VAL A 1082 15.75 -34.66 -27.71
C VAL A 1082 15.44 -34.21 -26.29
N TYR A 1083 15.68 -32.94 -25.98
CA TYR A 1083 15.18 -32.28 -24.77
C TYR A 1083 14.11 -31.25 -25.16
N ASP A 1084 12.95 -31.35 -24.52
CA ASP A 1084 11.81 -30.47 -24.72
C ASP A 1084 11.58 -29.64 -23.45
N GLU A 1085 11.93 -28.36 -23.52
CA GLU A 1085 11.80 -27.43 -22.40
C GLU A 1085 10.34 -27.20 -22.01
N VAL A 1086 9.42 -27.22 -22.98
CA VAL A 1086 7.99 -26.95 -22.78
C VAL A 1086 7.33 -28.14 -22.10
N ALA A 1087 7.62 -29.35 -22.59
CA ALA A 1087 7.12 -30.59 -22.02
C ALA A 1087 7.87 -31.02 -20.75
N LYS A 1088 9.02 -30.41 -20.45
CA LYS A 1088 9.95 -30.82 -19.37
C LYS A 1088 10.30 -32.30 -19.46
N GLU A 1089 10.77 -32.70 -20.63
CA GLU A 1089 11.00 -34.10 -20.99
C GLU A 1089 12.29 -34.26 -21.79
N ILE A 1090 12.97 -35.40 -21.61
CA ILE A 1090 13.95 -35.94 -22.55
C ILE A 1090 13.44 -37.18 -23.26
N ARG A 1091 13.84 -37.38 -24.51
CA ARG A 1091 13.54 -38.55 -25.35
C ARG A 1091 14.83 -39.13 -25.92
N LEU A 1092 14.92 -40.46 -25.93
CA LEU A 1092 15.97 -41.20 -26.62
C LEU A 1092 15.37 -41.92 -27.82
N TYR A 1093 16.04 -41.80 -28.97
CA TYR A 1093 15.75 -42.55 -30.18
C TYR A 1093 16.94 -43.42 -30.56
N VAL A 1094 16.65 -44.64 -31.01
CA VAL A 1094 17.65 -45.60 -31.52
C VAL A 1094 17.20 -46.05 -32.90
N ASN A 1095 18.06 -45.89 -33.91
CA ASN A 1095 17.78 -46.21 -35.32
C ASN A 1095 16.47 -45.59 -35.83
N GLY A 1096 16.22 -44.33 -35.46
CA GLY A 1096 15.04 -43.58 -35.89
C GLY A 1096 13.76 -43.86 -35.09
N GLN A 1097 13.78 -44.81 -34.15
CA GLN A 1097 12.63 -45.21 -33.36
C GLN A 1097 12.69 -44.64 -31.93
N LEU A 1098 11.58 -44.09 -31.43
CA LEU A 1098 11.48 -43.64 -30.04
C LEU A 1098 11.63 -44.83 -29.10
N SER A 1099 12.57 -44.75 -28.16
CA SER A 1099 12.89 -45.84 -27.23
C SER A 1099 12.40 -45.61 -25.81
N ASP A 1100 12.60 -44.42 -25.26
CA ASP A 1100 12.13 -44.03 -23.92
C ASP A 1100 11.98 -42.52 -23.81
N ARG A 1101 11.14 -42.08 -22.86
CA ARG A 1101 10.92 -40.67 -22.52
C ARG A 1101 10.88 -40.50 -21.01
N ARG A 1102 11.47 -39.42 -20.50
CA ARG A 1102 11.56 -39.16 -19.05
C ARG A 1102 11.35 -37.68 -18.71
N PRO A 1103 10.63 -37.37 -17.62
CA PRO A 1103 10.57 -36.01 -17.11
C PRO A 1103 11.97 -35.50 -16.74
N SER A 1104 12.32 -34.30 -17.20
CA SER A 1104 13.60 -33.66 -16.93
C SER A 1104 13.48 -32.14 -16.95
N THR A 1105 14.28 -31.48 -16.13
CA THR A 1105 14.60 -30.06 -16.25
C THR A 1105 16.06 -29.92 -16.69
N GLY A 1106 16.37 -28.90 -17.49
CA GLY A 1106 17.71 -28.59 -17.97
C GLY A 1106 18.23 -27.26 -17.41
N TRP A 1107 19.53 -27.06 -17.55
CA TRP A 1107 20.28 -25.84 -17.22
C TRP A 1107 21.27 -25.54 -18.34
N HIS A 1108 21.85 -24.34 -18.38
CA HIS A 1108 22.74 -23.94 -19.46
C HIS A 1108 24.20 -24.37 -19.22
N ALA A 1109 24.63 -25.43 -19.91
CA ALA A 1109 26.02 -25.87 -19.98
C ALA A 1109 26.79 -25.01 -21.00
N ALA A 1110 27.53 -24.01 -20.53
CA ALA A 1110 28.18 -23.01 -21.40
C ALA A 1110 29.52 -23.46 -22.03
N GLY A 1111 30.02 -24.64 -21.68
CA GLY A 1111 31.28 -25.20 -22.18
C GLY A 1111 31.14 -25.88 -23.55
N GLY A 1112 32.27 -26.25 -24.13
CA GLY A 1112 32.34 -26.85 -25.47
C GLY A 1112 31.66 -28.22 -25.58
N LEU A 1113 31.16 -28.52 -26.77
CA LEU A 1113 30.68 -29.84 -27.15
C LEU A 1113 31.86 -30.82 -27.09
N GLN A 1114 31.66 -31.95 -26.42
CA GLN A 1114 32.60 -33.05 -26.28
C GLN A 1114 32.08 -34.26 -27.07
N ILE A 1115 32.94 -34.81 -27.92
CA ILE A 1115 32.67 -35.98 -28.75
C ILE A 1115 33.64 -37.07 -28.31
N GLY A 1116 33.11 -38.13 -27.72
CA GLY A 1116 33.88 -39.26 -27.19
C GLY A 1116 34.21 -39.21 -25.70
N ARG A 1117 33.71 -38.22 -24.95
CA ARG A 1117 33.83 -38.12 -23.48
C ARG A 1117 32.82 -37.13 -22.91
N VAL A 1118 32.71 -37.08 -21.59
CA VAL A 1118 31.90 -36.09 -20.85
C VAL A 1118 32.62 -35.62 -19.59
N LYS A 1119 32.12 -34.54 -18.99
CA LYS A 1119 32.50 -34.08 -17.67
C LYS A 1119 31.51 -34.60 -16.64
N TYR A 1120 32.02 -35.20 -15.56
CA TYR A 1120 31.23 -35.72 -14.45
C TYR A 1120 31.93 -35.38 -13.13
N ARG A 1121 31.24 -34.68 -12.23
CA ARG A 1121 31.75 -34.26 -10.91
C ARG A 1121 33.11 -33.54 -10.97
N GLY A 1122 33.27 -32.70 -11.98
CA GLY A 1122 34.46 -31.88 -12.22
C GLY A 1122 35.62 -32.58 -12.93
N SER A 1123 35.49 -33.87 -13.29
CA SER A 1123 36.52 -34.64 -13.99
C SER A 1123 36.01 -35.13 -15.35
N TYR A 1124 36.92 -35.29 -16.32
CA TYR A 1124 36.60 -35.95 -17.58
C TYR A 1124 36.51 -37.47 -17.38
N ALA A 1125 35.47 -38.08 -17.93
CA ALA A 1125 35.14 -39.50 -17.75
C ALA A 1125 34.48 -40.10 -19.00
N ASP A 1126 34.22 -41.41 -18.94
CA ASP A 1126 33.44 -42.18 -19.92
C ASP A 1126 33.94 -42.07 -21.36
N TYR A 1127 35.25 -42.24 -21.56
CA TYR A 1127 35.87 -42.22 -22.88
C TYR A 1127 35.30 -43.32 -23.80
N PHE A 1128 34.81 -42.92 -24.98
CA PHE A 1128 34.19 -43.81 -25.95
C PHE A 1128 35.23 -44.63 -26.72
N ALA A 1129 34.99 -45.94 -26.84
CA ALA A 1129 35.79 -46.85 -27.63
C ALA A 1129 35.01 -47.27 -28.89
N GLY A 1130 35.40 -46.77 -30.05
CA GLY A 1130 34.65 -46.97 -31.29
C GLY A 1130 34.71 -45.77 -32.20
N ASP A 1131 33.84 -45.79 -33.21
CA ASP A 1131 33.76 -44.76 -34.24
C ASP A 1131 32.52 -43.90 -34.06
N VAL A 1132 32.64 -42.62 -34.38
CA VAL A 1132 31.57 -41.61 -34.31
C VAL A 1132 31.52 -40.86 -35.63
N ASP A 1133 30.32 -40.71 -36.17
CA ASP A 1133 30.08 -40.12 -37.48
C ASP A 1133 28.82 -39.24 -37.50
N ASP A 1134 28.74 -38.29 -38.43
CA ASP A 1134 27.63 -37.38 -38.71
C ASP A 1134 26.94 -36.84 -37.44
N VAL A 1135 27.74 -36.19 -36.58
CA VAL A 1135 27.23 -35.55 -35.36
C VAL A 1135 26.47 -34.30 -35.74
N ARG A 1136 25.21 -34.19 -35.30
CA ARG A 1136 24.36 -33.03 -35.55
C ARG A 1136 23.79 -32.44 -34.26
N VAL A 1137 23.66 -31.13 -34.23
CA VAL A 1137 23.10 -30.36 -33.11
C VAL A 1137 22.07 -29.37 -33.64
N TYR A 1138 20.90 -29.34 -33.00
CA TYR A 1138 19.76 -28.51 -33.38
C TYR A 1138 19.25 -27.69 -32.18
N THR A 1139 18.80 -26.47 -32.44
CA THR A 1139 17.87 -25.75 -31.56
C THR A 1139 16.43 -26.06 -31.95
N GLY A 1140 15.53 -26.16 -30.97
CA GLY A 1140 14.20 -26.73 -31.15
C GLY A 1140 14.20 -28.25 -30.98
N THR A 1141 13.05 -28.89 -31.20
CA THR A 1141 12.90 -30.34 -31.05
C THR A 1141 12.78 -31.02 -32.40
N LEU A 1142 13.38 -32.19 -32.57
CA LEU A 1142 13.04 -33.05 -33.71
C LEU A 1142 11.75 -33.83 -33.42
N THR A 1143 10.88 -33.94 -34.41
CA THR A 1143 9.72 -34.84 -34.37
C THR A 1143 10.14 -36.29 -34.63
N ASP A 1144 9.27 -37.25 -34.30
CA ASP A 1144 9.54 -38.68 -34.55
C ASP A 1144 9.85 -38.93 -36.04
N ARG A 1145 9.14 -38.23 -36.94
CA ARG A 1145 9.38 -38.34 -38.38
C ARG A 1145 10.75 -37.77 -38.77
N GLN A 1146 11.11 -36.59 -38.27
CA GLN A 1146 12.40 -35.96 -38.59
C GLN A 1146 13.58 -36.78 -38.06
N VAL A 1147 13.45 -37.43 -36.90
CA VAL A 1147 14.49 -38.34 -36.39
C VAL A 1147 14.62 -39.60 -37.26
N LEU A 1148 13.49 -40.12 -37.78
CA LEU A 1148 13.50 -41.23 -38.73
C LEU A 1148 14.18 -40.84 -40.05
N ASP A 1149 13.88 -39.64 -40.57
CA ASP A 1149 14.51 -39.11 -41.78
C ASP A 1149 16.03 -39.00 -41.60
N LEU A 1150 16.51 -38.50 -40.45
CA LEU A 1150 17.94 -38.50 -40.12
C LEU A 1150 18.56 -39.91 -40.11
N ALA A 1151 17.89 -40.88 -39.49
CA ALA A 1151 18.36 -42.27 -39.44
C ALA A 1151 18.37 -42.96 -40.82
N MET A 1152 17.62 -42.42 -41.79
CA MET A 1152 17.61 -42.87 -43.19
C MET A 1152 18.50 -42.01 -44.10
N ASN A 1153 19.23 -41.03 -43.52
CA ASN A 1153 20.02 -40.04 -44.25
C ASN A 1153 19.19 -39.23 -45.28
N LEU A 1154 17.93 -38.97 -44.97
CA LEU A 1154 17.03 -38.10 -45.72
C LEU A 1154 17.11 -36.65 -45.20
N PRO A 1155 16.82 -35.64 -46.04
CA PRO A 1155 16.67 -34.26 -45.58
C PRO A 1155 15.55 -34.14 -44.54
N ILE A 1156 15.75 -33.27 -43.54
CA ILE A 1156 14.67 -32.84 -42.65
C ILE A 1156 13.82 -31.85 -43.44
N GLU A 1157 12.63 -32.28 -43.86
CA GLU A 1157 11.61 -31.37 -44.38
C GLU A 1157 10.91 -30.66 -43.21
N GLY A 1158 10.60 -29.37 -43.42
CA GLY A 1158 10.03 -28.46 -42.42
C GLY A 1158 8.52 -28.49 -42.33
#